data_AF-W3Y4M0-F1
#
_entry.id   AF-W3Y4M0-F1
#
_cell.length_a   1.000
_cell.length_b   1.000
_cell.length_c   1.000
_cell.angle_alpha   90.00
_cell.angle_beta   90.00
_cell.angle_gamma   90.00
#
_symmetry.space_group_name_H-M   'P 1'
#
loop_
_entity.id
_entity.type
_entity.pdbx_description
1 polymer ?
#
loop_
_entity_poly.entity_id
_entity_poly.type
_entity_poly.pdbx_seq_one_letter_code
_entity_poly.pdbx_strand_id
1 'polypeptide(L)'
;MGRERIITMRTLLLMRGAPASGKSQWIRDNNLEAYTLEADHFRMLLRSPVISDDGWYISQKDNDAAWKLLLDCLEQRMSHGDFIVLDATHTTPKSVNGYKELINRYKYSVYYYEQETTLEECLTRNASRLEYKRVPEQVIKRMYKMINTHSLPSFCKKITSIDEINNYFTVNVTEKYDRIRVIGDIHACYTVLQKAITPWDEKTLYIFCGDYLERGIENKEMLYEMMRLSELPNTIMLEGNHEKHIKNFAFNTELNTSKSFLKEVIAPIIKDMSKKEINSLQRDLRLFYKRLRQCYPFIFHGRKYLVSHGGISYVPNMTYISTDTFIKGYGSYETDIAKIYDKNYENGLCQDFIQIHGHRDVPDGTYSYCLEGEVEFGGELKYIDIVETTFTKKGIKNDIYDKNYMRHDFERMSQHTIFTQNEDINIIGNSKLVKVKACEPNLYSLNFTPRAFHKRQWNDCTVQARGLFVDRITGDVKLRSYNKFFNIGERPETQWPSLADTLSFPVEIRAKENGFLAILGVINDEFVFASKSTTKGSHVTIFKDLFLQLPKEIQMGIKELLKREDCSIIFEVISSQDTHIIRYEKDHLFILDLIPNSLDINGKHVDVAFSKHHLQSINELLKVNTCDFISIVNTIKTVDSIHELTEVLNEQMNSYKPAEGIVLVDRNGFMAKLKGSYYSDWKHRRNRILEPYQETGIMPYDNCKSEEDLKFAYSLAKLDFDTVKTATLLDVKKMLGIED
;
A
#
# COMPACT_ATOMS: atom_id res chain seq x y z
N MET A 1 8.14 -42.13 4.18
CA MET A 1 7.88 -41.10 3.15
C MET A 1 8.94 -40.02 3.28
N GLY A 2 9.75 -39.80 2.24
CA GLY A 2 10.78 -38.77 2.29
C GLY A 2 10.13 -37.39 2.41
N ARG A 3 10.56 -36.57 3.37
CA ARG A 3 10.18 -35.14 3.42
C ARG A 3 10.44 -34.55 2.05
N GLU A 4 9.42 -34.07 1.35
CA GLU A 4 9.61 -33.19 0.19
C GLU A 4 10.60 -32.12 0.62
N ARG A 5 11.72 -32.02 -0.11
CA ARG A 5 12.75 -31.03 0.21
C ARG A 5 12.05 -29.68 0.29
N ILE A 6 12.27 -28.95 1.39
CA ILE A 6 11.93 -27.53 1.46
C ILE A 6 12.76 -26.87 0.36
N ILE A 7 12.16 -26.64 -0.80
CA ILE A 7 12.80 -25.94 -1.91
C ILE A 7 12.83 -24.47 -1.48
N THR A 8 13.95 -24.04 -0.92
CA THR A 8 14.24 -22.63 -0.68
C THR A 8 14.57 -21.99 -2.02
N MET A 9 13.74 -21.03 -2.43
CA MET A 9 13.67 -20.46 -3.78
C MET A 9 14.68 -19.33 -4.04
N ARG A 10 15.35 -18.80 -3.00
CA ARG A 10 16.44 -17.82 -3.13
C ARG A 10 17.70 -18.52 -3.63
N THR A 11 18.27 -18.04 -4.73
CA THR A 11 19.31 -18.79 -5.45
C THR A 11 20.60 -17.98 -5.60
N LEU A 12 21.71 -18.59 -5.18
CA LEU A 12 23.07 -18.11 -5.40
C LEU A 12 23.75 -19.08 -6.37
N LEU A 13 24.04 -18.60 -7.58
CA LEU A 13 24.77 -19.33 -8.60
C LEU A 13 26.25 -18.93 -8.58
N LEU A 14 27.13 -19.88 -8.30
CA LEU A 14 28.57 -19.67 -8.29
C LEU A 14 29.19 -20.06 -9.64
N MET A 15 29.97 -19.17 -10.23
CA MET A 15 30.74 -19.50 -11.42
C MET A 15 32.08 -20.13 -11.01
N ARG A 16 32.35 -21.33 -11.52
CA ARG A 16 33.55 -22.12 -11.23
C ARG A 16 34.34 -22.40 -12.50
N GLY A 17 35.65 -22.17 -12.45
CA GLY A 17 36.53 -22.33 -13.62
C GLY A 17 37.73 -21.37 -13.60
N ALA A 18 38.83 -21.79 -14.21
CA ALA A 18 40.06 -20.99 -14.30
C ALA A 18 39.82 -19.67 -15.07
N PRO A 19 40.68 -18.64 -14.94
CA PRO A 19 40.63 -17.48 -15.83
C PRO A 19 40.67 -17.92 -17.30
N ALA A 20 39.95 -17.20 -18.17
CA ALA A 20 39.79 -17.52 -19.60
C ALA A 20 39.12 -18.87 -19.95
N SER A 21 38.54 -19.58 -18.97
CA SER A 21 37.73 -20.80 -19.24
C SER A 21 36.45 -20.56 -20.04
N GLY A 22 35.88 -19.35 -20.02
CA GLY A 22 34.62 -19.04 -20.73
C GLY A 22 33.45 -18.68 -19.82
N LYS A 23 33.62 -18.65 -18.50
CA LYS A 23 32.55 -18.28 -17.53
C LYS A 23 31.81 -16.99 -17.91
N SER A 24 32.54 -15.92 -18.19
CA SER A 24 31.95 -14.63 -18.56
C SER A 24 31.23 -14.69 -19.90
N GLN A 25 31.61 -15.60 -20.82
CA GLN A 25 30.87 -15.82 -22.05
C GLN A 25 29.56 -16.56 -21.75
N TRP A 26 29.60 -17.61 -20.94
CA TRP A 26 28.40 -18.34 -20.51
C TRP A 26 27.39 -17.43 -19.80
N ILE A 27 27.84 -16.51 -18.95
CA ILE A 27 26.98 -15.48 -18.32
C ILE A 27 26.25 -14.66 -19.40
N ARG A 28 26.96 -14.17 -20.42
CA ARG A 28 26.37 -13.38 -21.52
C ARG A 28 25.40 -14.20 -22.37
N ASP A 29 25.80 -15.42 -22.72
CA ASP A 29 24.99 -16.32 -23.55
C ASP A 29 23.64 -16.66 -22.88
N ASN A 30 23.58 -16.58 -21.55
CA ASN A 30 22.38 -16.82 -20.75
C ASN A 30 21.71 -15.53 -20.22
N ASN A 31 22.13 -14.34 -20.67
CA ASN A 31 21.62 -13.03 -20.25
C ASN A 31 21.67 -12.79 -18.73
N LEU A 32 22.77 -13.20 -18.08
CA LEU A 32 22.91 -13.16 -16.63
C LEU A 32 23.73 -11.97 -16.10
N GLU A 33 24.18 -11.05 -16.96
CA GLU A 33 25.06 -9.95 -16.54
C GLU A 33 24.45 -9.07 -15.44
N ALA A 34 23.16 -8.74 -15.54
CA ALA A 34 22.47 -7.90 -14.55
C ALA A 34 22.45 -8.52 -13.14
N TYR A 35 22.47 -9.85 -13.07
CA TYR A 35 22.43 -10.63 -11.84
C TYR A 35 23.85 -10.93 -11.29
N THR A 36 24.90 -10.60 -12.03
CA THR A 36 26.27 -11.01 -11.72
C THR A 36 27.03 -9.99 -10.87
N LEU A 37 27.67 -10.48 -9.80
CA LEU A 37 28.73 -9.78 -9.05
C LEU A 37 30.09 -10.39 -9.45
N GLU A 38 30.91 -9.63 -10.18
CA GLU A 38 32.22 -10.08 -10.69
C GLU A 38 33.36 -9.45 -9.89
N ALA A 39 34.23 -10.27 -9.29
CA ALA A 39 35.32 -9.78 -8.43
C ALA A 39 36.32 -8.86 -9.16
N ASP A 40 36.60 -9.07 -10.45
CA ASP A 40 37.50 -8.21 -11.24
C ASP A 40 36.85 -6.85 -11.55
N HIS A 41 35.52 -6.80 -11.70
CA HIS A 41 34.79 -5.55 -11.88
C HIS A 41 34.94 -4.66 -10.63
N PHE A 42 34.77 -5.22 -9.42
CA PHE A 42 34.97 -4.46 -8.17
C PHE A 42 36.39 -3.93 -8.00
N ARG A 43 37.42 -4.68 -8.42
CA ARG A 43 38.81 -4.18 -8.41
C ARG A 43 38.99 -2.98 -9.35
N MET A 44 38.39 -3.06 -10.54
CA MET A 44 38.45 -2.01 -11.55
C MET A 44 37.68 -0.75 -11.18
N LEU A 45 36.63 -0.85 -10.34
CA LEU A 45 35.95 0.31 -9.75
C LEU A 45 36.85 1.08 -8.79
N LEU A 46 37.72 0.39 -8.06
CA LEU A 46 38.62 1.00 -7.07
C LEU A 46 39.93 1.50 -7.70
N ARG A 47 40.41 0.83 -8.76
CA ARG A 47 41.65 1.20 -9.43
C ARG A 47 41.62 0.91 -10.93
N SER A 48 42.04 1.90 -11.71
CA SER A 48 42.33 1.74 -13.14
C SER A 48 43.41 0.67 -13.40
N PRO A 49 43.55 0.15 -14.63
CA PRO A 49 44.65 -0.74 -14.99
C PRO A 49 46.01 -0.16 -14.62
N VAL A 50 46.95 -1.01 -14.21
CA VAL A 50 48.30 -0.62 -13.79
C VAL A 50 49.32 -1.25 -14.74
N ILE A 51 50.44 -0.57 -14.95
CA ILE A 51 51.56 -1.06 -15.76
C ILE A 51 52.45 -1.99 -14.92
N SER A 52 52.87 -3.10 -15.51
CA SER A 52 53.99 -3.96 -15.09
C SER A 52 55.05 -4.03 -16.19
N ASP A 53 56.17 -4.71 -15.94
CA ASP A 53 57.24 -4.93 -16.92
C ASP A 53 56.76 -5.61 -18.21
N ASP A 54 55.69 -6.42 -18.13
CA ASP A 54 55.14 -7.20 -19.26
C ASP A 54 53.81 -6.64 -19.81
N GLY A 55 53.44 -5.40 -19.47
CA GLY A 55 52.22 -4.73 -19.96
C GLY A 55 51.23 -4.31 -18.88
N TRP A 56 50.01 -3.94 -19.29
CA TRP A 56 48.94 -3.52 -18.38
C TRP A 56 48.25 -4.71 -17.69
N TYR A 57 47.77 -4.54 -16.45
CA TYR A 57 47.04 -5.58 -15.70
C TYR A 57 46.05 -5.01 -14.65
N ILE A 58 45.13 -5.86 -14.17
CA ILE A 58 44.25 -5.57 -13.02
C ILE A 58 45.02 -5.75 -11.71
N SER A 59 45.23 -4.66 -10.98
CA SER A 59 45.97 -4.69 -9.71
C SER A 59 45.23 -5.47 -8.62
N GLN A 60 46.00 -6.23 -7.83
CA GLN A 60 45.51 -6.93 -6.63
C GLN A 60 45.76 -6.14 -5.33
N LYS A 61 46.31 -4.91 -5.42
CA LYS A 61 46.65 -4.08 -4.24
C LYS A 61 45.43 -3.72 -3.38
N ASP A 62 44.28 -3.47 -3.99
CA ASP A 62 43.03 -3.12 -3.29
C ASP A 62 42.08 -4.33 -3.17
N ASN A 63 42.60 -5.56 -3.23
CA ASN A 63 41.78 -6.76 -3.24
C ASN A 63 40.88 -6.84 -2.00
N ASP A 64 41.37 -6.50 -0.82
CA ASP A 64 40.57 -6.56 0.42
C ASP A 64 39.43 -5.54 0.42
N ALA A 65 39.68 -4.33 -0.08
CA ALA A 65 38.64 -3.31 -0.23
C ALA A 65 37.60 -3.71 -1.30
N ALA A 66 38.04 -4.28 -2.42
CA ALA A 66 37.16 -4.78 -3.48
C ALA A 66 36.25 -5.91 -2.96
N TRP A 67 36.82 -6.85 -2.19
CA TRP A 67 36.07 -7.95 -1.59
C TRP A 67 35.08 -7.47 -0.52
N LYS A 68 35.46 -6.49 0.29
CA LYS A 68 34.53 -5.87 1.24
C LYS A 68 33.31 -5.29 0.51
N LEU A 69 33.53 -4.48 -0.54
CA LEU A 69 32.45 -3.88 -1.31
C LEU A 69 31.58 -4.94 -2.02
N LEU A 70 32.20 -5.98 -2.59
CA LEU A 70 31.48 -7.10 -3.19
C LEU A 70 30.60 -7.82 -2.17
N LEU A 71 31.11 -8.09 -0.96
CA LEU A 71 30.37 -8.74 0.11
C LEU A 71 29.23 -7.87 0.64
N ASP A 72 29.43 -6.55 0.75
CA ASP A 72 28.38 -5.60 1.11
C ASP A 72 27.25 -5.62 0.06
N CYS A 73 27.59 -5.59 -1.24
CA CYS A 73 26.62 -5.73 -2.33
C CYS A 73 25.91 -7.10 -2.32
N LEU A 74 26.65 -8.17 -2.03
CA LEU A 74 26.11 -9.52 -1.91
C LEU A 74 25.08 -9.59 -0.78
N GLU A 75 25.40 -9.08 0.41
CA GLU A 75 24.48 -9.07 1.55
C GLU A 75 23.24 -8.22 1.27
N GLN A 76 23.38 -7.06 0.60
CA GLN A 76 22.24 -6.24 0.19
C GLN A 76 21.29 -6.98 -0.76
N ARG A 77 21.81 -7.59 -1.85
CA ARG A 77 21.00 -8.41 -2.77
C ARG A 77 20.39 -9.62 -2.05
N MET A 78 21.15 -10.24 -1.14
CA MET A 78 20.65 -11.34 -0.33
C MET A 78 19.48 -10.92 0.57
N SER A 79 19.53 -9.69 1.10
CA SER A 79 18.49 -9.15 1.98
C SER A 79 17.15 -8.93 1.28
N HIS A 80 17.16 -8.60 -0.02
CA HIS A 80 15.96 -8.52 -0.86
C HIS A 80 15.49 -9.89 -1.37
N GLY A 81 16.34 -10.92 -1.25
CA GLY A 81 16.06 -12.25 -1.78
C GLY A 81 16.14 -12.30 -3.32
N ASP A 82 17.10 -11.59 -3.91
CA ASP A 82 17.36 -11.55 -5.36
C ASP A 82 17.97 -12.87 -5.90
N PHE A 83 17.85 -13.11 -7.20
CA PHE A 83 18.71 -14.06 -7.89
C PHE A 83 20.11 -13.48 -8.06
N ILE A 84 21.14 -14.22 -7.66
CA ILE A 84 22.52 -13.72 -7.64
C ILE A 84 23.45 -14.70 -8.34
N VAL A 85 24.22 -14.19 -9.29
CA VAL A 85 25.37 -14.90 -9.87
C VAL A 85 26.65 -14.30 -9.28
N LEU A 86 27.58 -15.14 -8.83
CA LEU A 86 28.86 -14.70 -8.29
C LEU A 86 29.99 -15.24 -9.16
N ASP A 87 30.72 -14.35 -9.83
CA ASP A 87 31.92 -14.70 -10.60
C ASP A 87 33.19 -14.33 -9.84
N ALA A 88 33.70 -15.32 -9.09
CA ALA A 88 34.95 -15.22 -8.35
C ALA A 88 35.79 -16.51 -8.45
N THR A 89 35.60 -17.29 -9.52
CA THR A 89 36.28 -18.56 -9.86
C THR A 89 36.10 -19.75 -8.91
N HIS A 90 35.89 -19.52 -7.60
CA HIS A 90 35.55 -20.52 -6.58
C HIS A 90 36.42 -21.79 -6.63
N THR A 91 37.74 -21.60 -6.52
CA THR A 91 38.73 -22.68 -6.69
C THR A 91 38.82 -23.64 -5.49
N THR A 92 38.32 -23.27 -4.31
CA THR A 92 38.45 -24.07 -3.06
C THR A 92 37.19 -24.08 -2.20
N PRO A 93 36.99 -25.11 -1.35
CA PRO A 93 35.94 -25.12 -0.34
C PRO A 93 35.96 -23.91 0.60
N LYS A 94 37.17 -23.45 0.96
CA LYS A 94 37.35 -22.30 1.86
C LYS A 94 36.75 -21.02 1.28
N SER A 95 36.89 -20.80 -0.03
CA SER A 95 36.31 -19.62 -0.69
C SER A 95 34.79 -19.58 -0.61
N VAL A 96 34.13 -20.74 -0.63
CA VAL A 96 32.65 -20.82 -0.56
C VAL A 96 32.14 -20.82 0.88
N ASN A 97 32.89 -21.38 1.82
CA ASN A 97 32.54 -21.37 3.24
C ASN A 97 32.42 -19.95 3.82
N GLY A 98 33.09 -18.95 3.21
CA GLY A 98 32.94 -17.54 3.58
C GLY A 98 31.51 -17.01 3.46
N TYR A 99 30.70 -17.58 2.57
CA TYR A 99 29.31 -17.15 2.35
C TYR A 99 28.30 -17.86 3.28
N LYS A 100 28.74 -18.87 4.05
CA LYS A 100 27.84 -19.79 4.77
C LYS A 100 26.96 -19.08 5.79
N GLU A 101 27.45 -18.03 6.42
CA GLU A 101 26.66 -17.24 7.36
C GLU A 101 25.52 -16.51 6.63
N LEU A 102 25.83 -15.78 5.56
CA LEU A 102 24.85 -15.07 4.75
C LEU A 102 23.82 -16.03 4.14
N ILE A 103 24.28 -17.16 3.59
CA ILE A 103 23.42 -18.22 3.05
C ILE A 103 22.40 -18.70 4.08
N ASN A 104 22.84 -18.95 5.32
CA ASN A 104 21.96 -19.39 6.41
C ASN A 104 21.02 -18.30 6.90
N ARG A 105 21.50 -17.06 6.97
CA ARG A 105 20.74 -15.88 7.42
C ARG A 105 19.61 -15.55 6.45
N TYR A 106 19.88 -15.64 5.15
CA TYR A 106 18.95 -15.26 4.08
C TYR A 106 18.33 -16.43 3.31
N LYS A 107 18.49 -17.68 3.77
CA LYS A 107 17.83 -18.89 3.21
C LYS A 107 18.19 -19.18 1.73
N TYR A 108 19.44 -18.99 1.34
CA TYR A 108 19.86 -19.24 -0.06
C TYR A 108 20.17 -20.72 -0.33
N SER A 109 19.71 -21.21 -1.48
CA SER A 109 20.20 -22.43 -2.11
C SER A 109 21.41 -22.09 -2.98
N VAL A 110 22.48 -22.89 -2.87
CA VAL A 110 23.72 -22.65 -3.63
C VAL A 110 23.85 -23.65 -4.76
N TYR A 111 23.99 -23.12 -5.97
CA TYR A 111 24.30 -23.88 -7.18
C TYR A 111 25.64 -23.42 -7.74
N TYR A 112 26.27 -24.24 -8.56
CA TYR A 112 27.46 -23.81 -9.29
C TYR A 112 27.47 -24.37 -10.70
N TYR A 113 27.95 -23.55 -11.61
CA TYR A 113 28.25 -23.94 -12.98
C TYR A 113 29.77 -24.01 -13.14
N GLU A 114 30.28 -25.17 -13.54
CA GLU A 114 31.70 -25.40 -13.76
C GLU A 114 31.98 -25.56 -15.24
N GLN A 115 32.73 -24.62 -15.81
CA GLN A 115 33.05 -24.64 -17.23
C GLN A 115 34.11 -25.70 -17.53
N GLU A 116 33.74 -26.67 -18.37
CA GLU A 116 34.64 -27.71 -18.86
C GLU A 116 35.46 -27.15 -20.03
N THR A 117 36.70 -26.75 -19.75
CA THR A 117 37.63 -26.17 -20.75
C THR A 117 39.04 -26.60 -20.39
N THR A 118 39.81 -27.02 -21.39
CA THR A 118 41.17 -27.52 -21.16
C THR A 118 42.11 -26.38 -20.72
N LEU A 119 43.21 -26.74 -20.07
CA LEU A 119 44.24 -25.77 -19.68
C LEU A 119 44.83 -25.06 -20.90
N GLU A 120 45.08 -25.80 -21.99
CA GLU A 120 45.63 -25.26 -23.23
C GLU A 120 44.70 -24.21 -23.85
N GLU A 121 43.40 -24.50 -23.94
CA GLU A 121 42.40 -23.53 -24.40
C GLU A 121 42.33 -22.29 -23.49
N CYS A 122 42.42 -22.47 -22.17
CA CYS A 122 42.45 -21.33 -21.24
C CYS A 122 43.65 -20.42 -21.50
N LEU A 123 44.84 -20.98 -21.77
CA LEU A 123 46.05 -20.20 -22.07
C LEU A 123 45.92 -19.47 -23.41
N THR A 124 45.43 -20.15 -24.45
CA THR A 124 45.20 -19.57 -25.79
C THR A 124 44.16 -18.44 -25.74
N ARG A 125 43.05 -18.65 -25.02
CA ARG A 125 42.03 -17.61 -24.81
C ARG A 125 42.56 -16.45 -23.97
N ASN A 126 43.44 -16.71 -23.00
CA ASN A 126 44.05 -15.64 -22.22
C ASN A 126 44.97 -14.76 -23.08
N ALA A 127 45.76 -15.35 -23.99
CA ALA A 127 46.62 -14.59 -24.90
C ALA A 127 45.84 -13.63 -25.82
N SER A 128 44.61 -14.01 -26.21
CA SER A 128 43.73 -13.20 -27.05
C SER A 128 42.87 -12.17 -26.30
N ARG A 129 42.91 -12.15 -24.95
CA ARG A 129 42.22 -11.11 -24.16
C ARG A 129 42.87 -9.74 -24.36
N LEU A 130 42.07 -8.70 -24.14
CA LEU A 130 42.56 -7.33 -23.92
C LEU A 130 43.71 -7.37 -22.91
N GLU A 131 44.78 -6.64 -23.21
CA GLU A 131 46.06 -6.70 -22.48
C GLU A 131 45.86 -6.64 -20.97
N TYR A 132 45.14 -5.63 -20.48
CA TYR A 132 44.91 -5.45 -19.04
C TYR A 132 44.05 -6.54 -18.37
N LYS A 133 43.30 -7.35 -19.13
CA LYS A 133 42.51 -8.49 -18.61
C LYS A 133 43.25 -9.82 -18.66
N ARG A 134 44.50 -9.83 -19.17
CA ARG A 134 45.34 -11.04 -19.20
C ARG A 134 45.78 -11.37 -17.78
N VAL A 135 45.68 -12.65 -17.42
CA VAL A 135 46.12 -13.16 -16.13
C VAL A 135 47.45 -13.91 -16.34
N PRO A 136 48.47 -13.78 -15.47
CA PRO A 136 49.72 -14.51 -15.62
C PRO A 136 49.50 -16.03 -15.73
N GLU A 137 50.17 -16.68 -16.69
CA GLU A 137 49.92 -18.10 -16.98
C GLU A 137 50.09 -19.01 -15.76
N GLN A 138 51.06 -18.72 -14.90
CA GLN A 138 51.31 -19.50 -13.68
C GLN A 138 50.12 -19.45 -12.72
N VAL A 139 49.40 -18.31 -12.68
CA VAL A 139 48.17 -18.18 -11.88
C VAL A 139 47.05 -19.04 -12.49
N ILE A 140 46.92 -19.06 -13.83
CA ILE A 140 45.94 -19.90 -14.53
C ILE A 140 46.22 -21.39 -14.26
N LYS A 141 47.48 -21.83 -14.46
CA LYS A 141 47.93 -23.21 -14.19
C LYS A 141 47.66 -23.63 -12.75
N ARG A 142 47.94 -22.75 -11.78
CA ARG A 142 47.66 -22.98 -10.36
C ARG A 142 46.15 -23.12 -10.09
N MET A 143 45.33 -22.19 -10.58
CA MET A 143 43.88 -22.21 -10.36
C MET A 143 43.22 -23.42 -11.03
N TYR A 144 43.65 -23.78 -12.24
CA TYR A 144 43.19 -24.98 -12.95
C TYR A 144 43.48 -26.25 -12.15
N LYS A 145 44.72 -26.39 -11.64
CA LYS A 145 45.08 -27.52 -10.76
C LYS A 145 44.21 -27.56 -9.51
N MET A 146 43.97 -26.42 -8.86
CA MET A 146 43.14 -26.35 -7.65
C MET A 146 41.69 -26.78 -7.89
N ILE A 147 41.09 -26.38 -9.02
CA ILE A 147 39.71 -26.76 -9.38
C ILE A 147 39.60 -28.27 -9.58
N ASN A 148 40.57 -28.87 -10.27
CA ASN A 148 40.56 -30.31 -10.56
C ASN A 148 40.90 -31.19 -9.33
N THR A 149 41.58 -30.64 -8.32
CA THR A 149 41.95 -31.41 -7.11
C THR A 149 40.99 -31.23 -5.94
N HIS A 150 40.13 -30.20 -5.95
CA HIS A 150 39.20 -29.94 -4.86
C HIS A 150 37.75 -30.07 -5.34
N SER A 151 36.89 -30.67 -4.54
CA SER A 151 35.44 -30.58 -4.71
C SER A 151 34.88 -29.37 -3.95
N LEU A 152 33.72 -28.86 -4.36
CA LEU A 152 32.99 -27.89 -3.54
C LEU A 152 32.22 -28.58 -2.40
N PRO A 153 31.85 -27.84 -1.34
CA PRO A 153 31.04 -28.39 -0.24
C PRO A 153 29.73 -29.01 -0.74
N SER A 154 29.23 -30.04 -0.05
CA SER A 154 28.02 -30.80 -0.44
C SER A 154 26.73 -29.98 -0.52
N PHE A 155 26.68 -28.80 0.09
CA PHE A 155 25.54 -27.89 -0.02
C PHE A 155 25.51 -27.13 -1.36
N CYS A 156 26.60 -27.15 -2.13
CA CYS A 156 26.68 -26.59 -3.47
C CYS A 156 26.31 -27.67 -4.50
N LYS A 157 25.30 -27.42 -5.32
CA LYS A 157 24.85 -28.38 -6.34
C LYS A 157 25.36 -27.98 -7.72
N LYS A 158 26.00 -28.91 -8.45
CA LYS A 158 26.41 -28.66 -9.84
C LYS A 158 25.16 -28.54 -10.71
N ILE A 159 25.16 -27.59 -11.63
CA ILE A 159 24.22 -27.52 -12.75
C ILE A 159 24.99 -27.63 -14.06
N THR A 160 24.32 -28.15 -15.08
CA THR A 160 24.82 -28.24 -16.46
C THR A 160 24.14 -27.24 -17.39
N SER A 161 22.88 -26.88 -17.09
CA SER A 161 22.16 -25.78 -17.74
C SER A 161 21.55 -24.83 -16.70
N ILE A 162 21.38 -23.57 -17.09
CA ILE A 162 20.60 -22.60 -16.31
C ILE A 162 19.15 -23.08 -16.13
N ASP A 163 18.64 -23.90 -17.05
CA ASP A 163 17.26 -24.42 -17.02
C ASP A 163 16.97 -25.32 -15.82
N GLU A 164 18.00 -25.91 -15.21
CA GLU A 164 17.84 -26.71 -13.98
C GLU A 164 17.44 -25.87 -12.76
N ILE A 165 17.63 -24.55 -12.85
CA ILE A 165 17.28 -23.58 -11.81
C ILE A 165 16.40 -22.43 -12.33
N ASN A 166 16.08 -22.42 -13.63
CA ASN A 166 15.09 -21.53 -14.21
C ASN A 166 13.69 -22.06 -13.92
N ASN A 167 12.80 -21.13 -13.57
CA ASN A 167 11.40 -21.34 -13.22
C ASN A 167 11.18 -22.02 -11.88
N TYR A 168 10.13 -21.55 -11.20
CA TYR A 168 9.72 -22.13 -9.93
C TYR A 168 9.11 -23.50 -10.17
N PHE A 169 9.51 -24.45 -9.32
CA PHE A 169 8.85 -25.73 -9.24
C PHE A 169 7.37 -25.53 -8.86
N THR A 170 6.47 -25.73 -9.84
CA THR A 170 5.03 -25.70 -9.61
C THR A 170 4.58 -27.11 -9.23
N VAL A 171 4.13 -27.28 -8.00
CA VAL A 171 3.77 -28.60 -7.48
C VAL A 171 2.33 -28.94 -7.87
N ASN A 172 2.11 -30.10 -8.48
CA ASN A 172 0.76 -30.63 -8.65
C ASN A 172 0.34 -31.32 -7.35
N VAL A 173 -0.72 -30.81 -6.73
CA VAL A 173 -1.23 -31.28 -5.44
C VAL A 173 -2.58 -31.99 -5.55
N THR A 174 -3.11 -32.14 -6.78
CA THR A 174 -4.44 -32.71 -7.08
C THR A 174 -4.62 -34.11 -6.50
N GLU A 175 -3.63 -34.99 -6.59
CA GLU A 175 -3.74 -36.37 -6.09
C GLU A 175 -3.49 -36.48 -4.58
N LYS A 176 -3.06 -35.40 -3.92
CA LYS A 176 -2.65 -35.42 -2.52
C LYS A 176 -3.73 -34.93 -1.56
N TYR A 177 -4.54 -33.97 -2.00
CA TYR A 177 -5.51 -33.27 -1.17
C TYR A 177 -6.85 -33.17 -1.87
N ASP A 178 -7.93 -33.23 -1.10
CA ASP A 178 -9.30 -33.08 -1.60
C ASP A 178 -9.71 -31.59 -1.63
N ARG A 179 -9.01 -30.77 -0.85
CA ARG A 179 -9.27 -29.33 -0.67
C ARG A 179 -7.98 -28.55 -0.45
N ILE A 180 -7.95 -27.32 -0.95
CA ILE A 180 -6.94 -26.33 -0.59
C ILE A 180 -7.63 -25.20 0.17
N ARG A 181 -7.05 -24.77 1.30
CA ARG A 181 -7.49 -23.60 2.06
C ARG A 181 -6.37 -22.58 2.13
N VAL A 182 -6.58 -21.41 1.52
CA VAL A 182 -5.64 -20.29 1.55
C VAL A 182 -6.14 -19.24 2.53
N ILE A 183 -5.32 -18.87 3.52
CA ILE A 183 -5.69 -17.97 4.63
C ILE A 183 -4.86 -16.69 4.51
N GLY A 184 -5.51 -15.53 4.63
CA GLY A 184 -4.90 -14.21 4.56
C GLY A 184 -4.00 -13.84 5.74
N ASP A 185 -3.78 -12.54 5.92
CA ASP A 185 -3.01 -11.99 7.04
C ASP A 185 -3.75 -12.26 8.38
N ILE A 186 -3.02 -12.65 9.43
CA ILE A 186 -3.61 -13.14 10.70
C ILE A 186 -3.44 -12.14 11.84
N HIS A 187 -2.29 -11.45 11.90
CA HIS A 187 -1.98 -10.41 12.87
C HIS A 187 -2.37 -10.77 14.32
N ALA A 188 -1.87 -11.89 14.84
CA ALA A 188 -2.09 -12.34 16.22
C ALA A 188 -3.58 -12.50 16.62
N CYS A 189 -4.47 -12.79 15.67
CA CYS A 189 -5.88 -13.12 15.93
C CYS A 189 -6.05 -14.65 15.99
N TYR A 190 -5.70 -15.24 17.14
CA TYR A 190 -5.69 -16.68 17.37
C TYR A 190 -7.08 -17.30 17.38
N THR A 191 -8.03 -16.71 18.08
CA THR A 191 -9.36 -17.32 18.23
C THR A 191 -10.08 -17.45 16.89
N VAL A 192 -10.00 -16.43 16.04
CA VAL A 192 -10.61 -16.47 14.69
C VAL A 192 -9.89 -17.44 13.75
N LEU A 193 -8.56 -17.55 13.87
CA LEU A 193 -7.80 -18.57 13.15
C LEU A 193 -8.25 -19.98 13.52
N GLN A 194 -8.43 -20.27 14.81
CA GLN A 194 -8.88 -21.58 15.26
C GLN A 194 -10.25 -21.94 14.65
N LYS A 195 -11.18 -20.98 14.54
CA LYS A 195 -12.45 -21.17 13.82
C LYS A 195 -12.22 -21.50 12.33
N ALA A 196 -11.23 -20.88 11.69
CA ALA A 196 -10.92 -21.09 10.27
C ALA A 196 -10.22 -22.43 9.98
N ILE A 197 -9.62 -23.10 10.97
CA ILE A 197 -8.87 -24.35 10.74
C ILE A 197 -9.44 -25.56 11.48
N THR A 198 -10.48 -25.38 12.30
CA THR A 198 -11.11 -26.45 13.08
C THR A 198 -12.41 -26.94 12.43
N PRO A 199 -12.62 -28.27 12.32
CA PRO A 199 -11.66 -29.33 12.59
C PRO A 199 -10.50 -29.32 11.58
N TRP A 200 -9.30 -29.67 12.04
CA TRP A 200 -8.15 -29.85 11.16
C TRP A 200 -8.32 -31.11 10.33
N ASP A 201 -8.10 -30.99 9.02
CA ASP A 201 -8.30 -32.08 8.07
C ASP A 201 -7.00 -32.39 7.31
N GLU A 202 -6.50 -33.61 7.47
CA GLU A 202 -5.27 -34.09 6.81
C GLU A 202 -5.39 -34.14 5.28
N LYS A 203 -6.61 -34.20 4.74
CA LYS A 203 -6.89 -34.13 3.29
C LYS A 203 -7.02 -32.71 2.77
N THR A 204 -6.82 -31.70 3.61
CA THR A 204 -6.78 -30.30 3.22
C THR A 204 -5.36 -29.76 3.26
N LEU A 205 -4.91 -29.10 2.18
CA LEU A 205 -3.68 -28.30 2.20
C LEU A 205 -3.99 -26.90 2.74
N TYR A 206 -3.35 -26.52 3.84
CA TYR A 206 -3.47 -25.18 4.41
C TYR A 206 -2.30 -24.31 3.97
N ILE A 207 -2.59 -23.17 3.36
CA ILE A 207 -1.59 -22.21 2.89
C ILE A 207 -1.83 -20.88 3.61
N PHE A 208 -0.84 -20.38 4.34
CA PHE A 208 -0.93 -19.13 5.09
C PHE A 208 -0.12 -18.02 4.41
N CYS A 209 -0.73 -16.86 4.18
CA CYS A 209 -0.14 -15.80 3.37
C CYS A 209 0.96 -14.99 4.07
N GLY A 210 1.04 -15.01 5.40
CA GLY A 210 2.07 -14.28 6.17
C GLY A 210 1.48 -13.45 7.28
N ASP A 211 2.30 -12.54 7.84
CA ASP A 211 1.91 -11.56 8.85
C ASP A 211 1.17 -12.22 10.03
N TYR A 212 1.87 -13.15 10.69
CA TYR A 212 1.29 -14.00 11.72
C TYR A 212 1.11 -13.28 13.06
N LEU A 213 2.04 -12.39 13.39
CA LEU A 213 2.12 -11.71 14.69
C LEU A 213 1.92 -10.20 14.53
N GLU A 214 2.01 -9.48 15.65
CA GLU A 214 1.82 -8.03 15.77
C GLU A 214 0.38 -7.58 15.50
N ARG A 215 0.07 -6.36 15.97
CA ARG A 215 -1.22 -5.67 15.89
C ARG A 215 -2.36 -6.28 16.71
N GLY A 216 -2.66 -7.58 16.57
CA GLY A 216 -3.64 -8.26 17.43
C GLY A 216 -3.11 -8.55 18.83
N ILE A 217 -3.99 -9.11 19.68
CA ILE A 217 -3.74 -9.25 21.12
C ILE A 217 -3.31 -10.65 21.57
N GLU A 218 -3.47 -11.68 20.73
CA GLU A 218 -3.24 -13.09 21.08
C GLU A 218 -1.87 -13.60 20.58
N ASN A 219 -0.82 -12.77 20.72
CA ASN A 219 0.49 -13.03 20.11
C ASN A 219 1.18 -14.30 20.61
N LYS A 220 1.03 -14.63 21.90
CA LYS A 220 1.71 -15.77 22.52
C LYS A 220 1.14 -17.07 21.98
N GLU A 221 -0.18 -17.20 22.02
CA GLU A 221 -0.95 -18.33 21.53
C GLU A 221 -0.70 -18.52 20.02
N MET A 222 -0.76 -17.42 19.26
CA MET A 222 -0.48 -17.42 17.83
C MET A 222 0.92 -17.93 17.51
N LEU A 223 1.96 -17.45 18.22
CA LEU A 223 3.33 -17.85 17.95
C LEU A 223 3.52 -19.37 18.08
N TYR A 224 3.07 -19.94 19.20
CA TYR A 224 3.21 -21.37 19.43
C TYR A 224 2.38 -22.20 18.44
N GLU A 225 1.19 -21.72 18.08
CA GLU A 225 0.37 -22.40 17.08
C GLU A 225 1.03 -22.38 15.69
N MET A 226 1.59 -21.24 15.26
CA MET A 226 2.31 -21.18 13.98
C MET A 226 3.54 -22.08 13.97
N MET A 227 4.29 -22.12 15.08
CA MET A 227 5.42 -23.04 15.22
C MET A 227 4.96 -24.49 15.08
N ARG A 228 3.86 -24.88 15.75
CA ARG A 228 3.28 -26.23 15.68
C ARG A 228 2.78 -26.58 14.27
N LEU A 229 1.97 -25.72 13.67
CA LEU A 229 1.41 -25.93 12.34
C LEU A 229 2.48 -26.01 11.26
N SER A 230 3.60 -25.29 11.42
CA SER A 230 4.75 -25.36 10.50
C SER A 230 5.40 -26.74 10.38
N GLU A 231 5.13 -27.64 11.34
CA GLU A 231 5.69 -28.99 11.36
C GLU A 231 4.80 -30.03 10.65
N LEU A 232 3.55 -29.66 10.36
CA LEU A 232 2.57 -30.54 9.72
C LEU A 232 2.82 -30.66 8.21
N PRO A 233 2.63 -31.86 7.62
CA PRO A 233 2.94 -32.10 6.21
C PRO A 233 2.00 -31.41 5.23
N ASN A 234 0.77 -31.09 5.67
CA ASN A 234 -0.26 -30.41 4.89
C ASN A 234 -0.34 -28.90 5.18
N THR A 235 0.77 -28.31 5.63
CA THR A 235 0.88 -26.88 5.91
C THR A 235 1.96 -26.21 5.07
N ILE A 236 1.60 -25.08 4.47
CA ILE A 236 2.51 -24.17 3.76
C ILE A 236 2.41 -22.80 4.42
N MET A 237 3.54 -22.24 4.81
CA MET A 237 3.60 -20.92 5.45
C MET A 237 4.47 -19.99 4.62
N LEU A 238 3.91 -18.84 4.26
CA LEU A 238 4.63 -17.80 3.54
C LEU A 238 5.28 -16.80 4.51
N GLU A 239 6.29 -16.10 4.02
CA GLU A 239 6.94 -14.99 4.73
C GLU A 239 6.19 -13.71 4.38
N GLY A 240 5.64 -13.02 5.39
CA GLY A 240 5.11 -11.66 5.28
C GLY A 240 6.11 -10.61 5.74
N ASN A 241 5.70 -9.34 5.74
CA ASN A 241 6.62 -8.26 6.11
C ASN A 241 6.86 -8.14 7.61
N HIS A 242 6.02 -8.74 8.45
CA HIS A 242 6.21 -8.78 9.90
C HIS A 242 7.16 -9.90 10.35
N GLU A 243 7.30 -10.99 9.59
CA GLU A 243 8.19 -12.13 9.94
C GLU A 243 9.68 -11.74 10.02
N LYS A 244 10.08 -10.62 9.40
CA LYS A 244 11.44 -10.06 9.58
C LYS A 244 11.77 -9.76 11.05
N HIS A 245 10.77 -9.41 11.87
CA HIS A 245 10.97 -9.12 13.28
C HIS A 245 11.23 -10.38 14.10
N ILE A 246 10.55 -11.49 13.74
CA ILE A 246 10.84 -12.82 14.26
C ILE A 246 12.28 -13.22 13.92
N LYS A 247 12.70 -13.04 12.66
CA LYS A 247 14.08 -13.29 12.23
C LYS A 247 15.08 -12.49 13.09
N ASN A 248 14.87 -11.19 13.24
CA ASN A 248 15.83 -10.33 13.93
C ASN A 248 16.01 -10.74 15.41
N PHE A 249 14.90 -11.06 16.10
CA PHE A 249 14.96 -11.61 17.46
C PHE A 249 15.62 -13.00 17.50
N ALA A 250 15.28 -13.88 16.56
CA ALA A 250 15.80 -15.24 16.53
C ALA A 250 17.30 -15.31 16.24
N PHE A 251 17.87 -14.36 15.50
CA PHE A 251 19.30 -14.31 15.16
C PHE A 251 20.12 -13.29 15.97
N ASN A 252 19.52 -12.61 16.95
CA ASN A 252 20.17 -11.54 17.75
C ASN A 252 20.82 -10.44 16.88
N THR A 253 20.14 -10.00 15.83
CA THR A 253 20.65 -8.93 14.96
C THR A 253 20.28 -7.56 15.53
N GLU A 254 21.25 -6.66 15.68
CA GLU A 254 20.98 -5.26 16.09
C GLU A 254 20.32 -4.43 14.96
N LEU A 255 20.38 -4.93 13.71
CA LEU A 255 19.84 -4.27 12.53
C LEU A 255 18.31 -4.27 12.52
N ASN A 256 17.69 -3.08 12.47
CA ASN A 256 16.26 -2.88 12.18
C ASN A 256 15.27 -3.60 13.13
N THR A 257 15.61 -3.71 14.42
CA THR A 257 14.69 -4.32 15.39
C THR A 257 13.57 -3.35 15.78
N SER A 258 12.32 -3.75 15.52
CA SER A 258 11.14 -2.98 15.93
C SER A 258 11.06 -2.93 17.45
N LYS A 259 11.12 -1.71 18.01
CA LYS A 259 10.96 -1.50 19.46
C LYS A 259 9.58 -1.94 19.95
N SER A 260 8.54 -1.75 19.13
CA SER A 260 7.17 -2.20 19.44
C SER A 260 7.12 -3.73 19.47
N PHE A 261 7.67 -4.43 18.46
CA PHE A 261 7.73 -5.91 18.47
C PHE A 261 8.41 -6.45 19.73
N LEU A 262 9.54 -5.88 20.13
CA LEU A 262 10.24 -6.32 21.34
C LEU A 262 9.39 -6.11 22.61
N LYS A 263 8.72 -4.97 22.71
CA LYS A 263 7.94 -4.59 23.90
C LYS A 263 6.60 -5.32 23.99
N GLU A 264 5.93 -5.50 22.86
CA GLU A 264 4.52 -5.92 22.80
C GLU A 264 4.37 -7.41 22.48
N VAL A 265 5.34 -7.99 21.77
CA VAL A 265 5.32 -9.42 21.42
C VAL A 265 6.33 -10.18 22.26
N ILE A 266 7.60 -9.81 22.17
CA ILE A 266 8.67 -10.61 22.79
C ILE A 266 8.66 -10.52 24.31
N ALA A 267 8.63 -9.31 24.89
CA ALA A 267 8.74 -9.13 26.34
C ALA A 267 7.64 -9.87 27.12
N PRO A 268 6.35 -9.86 26.71
CA PRO A 268 5.31 -10.66 27.36
C PRO A 268 5.55 -12.18 27.23
N ILE A 269 6.06 -12.64 26.09
CA ILE A 269 6.34 -14.07 25.85
C ILE A 269 7.46 -14.57 26.76
N ILE A 270 8.54 -13.80 26.90
CA ILE A 270 9.76 -14.23 27.61
C ILE A 270 9.82 -13.80 29.08
N LYS A 271 8.83 -13.05 29.58
CA LYS A 271 8.84 -12.43 30.93
C LYS A 271 9.25 -13.40 32.03
N ASP A 272 8.73 -14.63 31.97
CA ASP A 272 8.93 -15.66 32.99
C ASP A 272 9.90 -16.78 32.54
N MET A 273 10.67 -16.54 31.46
CA MET A 273 11.63 -17.50 30.92
C MET A 273 13.05 -17.24 31.43
N SER A 274 13.77 -18.31 31.76
CA SER A 274 15.21 -18.27 31.99
C SER A 274 15.99 -17.99 30.68
N LYS A 275 17.24 -17.55 30.81
CA LYS A 275 18.15 -17.36 29.66
C LYS A 275 18.30 -18.62 28.80
N LYS A 276 18.23 -19.82 29.41
CA LYS A 276 18.32 -21.09 28.70
C LYS A 276 17.07 -21.36 27.85
N GLU A 277 15.89 -21.05 28.37
CA GLU A 277 14.61 -21.17 27.67
C GLU A 277 14.52 -20.16 26.52
N ILE A 278 14.94 -18.91 26.73
CA ILE A 278 15.02 -17.90 25.67
C ILE A 278 15.92 -18.39 24.52
N ASN A 279 17.10 -18.93 24.85
CA ASN A 279 18.01 -19.49 23.84
C ASN A 279 17.40 -20.68 23.10
N SER A 280 16.55 -21.47 23.76
CA SER A 280 15.79 -22.55 23.12
C SER A 280 14.73 -22.00 22.17
N LEU A 281 13.92 -21.05 22.63
CA LEU A 281 12.92 -20.37 21.81
C LEU A 281 13.56 -19.75 20.57
N GLN A 282 14.70 -19.06 20.70
CA GLN A 282 15.43 -18.53 19.56
C GLN A 282 15.88 -19.62 18.56
N ARG A 283 16.25 -20.82 19.03
CA ARG A 283 16.57 -21.95 18.15
C ARG A 283 15.34 -22.39 17.38
N ASP A 284 14.21 -22.52 18.06
CA ASP A 284 12.96 -22.99 17.47
C ASP A 284 12.41 -21.96 16.48
N LEU A 285 12.50 -20.66 16.80
CA LEU A 285 12.16 -19.56 15.89
C LEU A 285 13.05 -19.53 14.64
N ARG A 286 14.35 -19.86 14.76
CA ARG A 286 15.22 -20.01 13.58
C ARG A 286 14.78 -21.18 12.70
N LEU A 287 14.31 -22.28 13.28
CA LEU A 287 13.77 -23.41 12.51
C LEU A 287 12.44 -23.05 11.84
N PHE A 288 11.52 -22.43 12.59
CA PHE A 288 10.27 -21.90 12.07
C PHE A 288 10.50 -20.93 10.90
N TYR A 289 11.33 -19.90 11.10
CA TYR A 289 11.64 -18.92 10.06
C TYR A 289 12.22 -19.58 8.81
N LYS A 290 13.08 -20.59 8.94
CA LYS A 290 13.65 -21.34 7.80
C LYS A 290 12.61 -22.15 7.01
N ARG A 291 11.45 -22.48 7.60
CA ARG A 291 10.35 -23.18 6.91
C ARG A 291 9.48 -22.23 6.08
N LEU A 292 9.49 -20.93 6.38
CA LEU A 292 8.70 -19.94 5.66
C LEU A 292 9.19 -19.77 4.22
N ARG A 293 8.25 -19.81 3.27
CA ARG A 293 8.46 -19.71 1.83
C ARG A 293 8.17 -18.29 1.34
N GLN A 294 8.75 -17.86 0.22
CA GLN A 294 8.47 -16.53 -0.33
C GLN A 294 7.14 -16.44 -1.10
N CYS A 295 6.72 -17.53 -1.73
CA CYS A 295 5.42 -17.73 -2.38
C CYS A 295 5.17 -19.23 -2.56
N TYR A 296 4.02 -19.61 -3.11
CA TYR A 296 3.68 -21.01 -3.38
C TYR A 296 2.89 -21.17 -4.68
N PRO A 297 3.56 -21.54 -5.80
CA PRO A 297 2.89 -21.93 -7.03
C PRO A 297 2.48 -23.41 -7.00
N PHE A 298 1.23 -23.70 -7.34
CA PHE A 298 0.71 -25.07 -7.38
C PHE A 298 -0.32 -25.30 -8.49
N ILE A 299 -0.53 -26.56 -8.84
CA ILE A 299 -1.60 -27.02 -9.73
C ILE A 299 -2.60 -27.83 -8.93
N PHE A 300 -3.89 -27.52 -9.10
CA PHE A 300 -4.99 -28.24 -8.49
C PHE A 300 -6.14 -28.38 -9.50
N HIS A 301 -6.55 -29.61 -9.80
CA HIS A 301 -7.54 -29.96 -10.82
C HIS A 301 -7.32 -29.23 -12.17
N GLY A 302 -6.08 -29.24 -12.66
CA GLY A 302 -5.70 -28.66 -13.95
C GLY A 302 -5.58 -27.13 -13.99
N ARG A 303 -5.86 -26.43 -12.88
CA ARG A 303 -5.69 -24.97 -12.76
C ARG A 303 -4.41 -24.62 -12.00
N LYS A 304 -3.74 -23.55 -12.41
CA LYS A 304 -2.53 -23.03 -11.77
C LYS A 304 -2.89 -21.91 -10.79
N TYR A 305 -2.30 -21.94 -9.61
CA TYR A 305 -2.48 -20.94 -8.56
C TYR A 305 -1.12 -20.45 -8.05
N LEU A 306 -1.03 -19.16 -7.77
CA LEU A 306 0.14 -18.54 -7.15
C LEU A 306 -0.28 -17.82 -5.89
N VAL A 307 0.17 -18.31 -4.73
CA VAL A 307 -0.06 -17.64 -3.45
C VAL A 307 1.17 -16.83 -3.07
N SER A 308 0.98 -15.56 -2.74
CA SER A 308 2.02 -14.66 -2.23
C SER A 308 1.50 -13.83 -1.07
N HIS A 309 2.34 -13.07 -0.40
CA HIS A 309 1.87 -12.15 0.64
C HIS A 309 1.31 -10.86 0.01
N GLY A 310 2.08 -10.17 -0.83
CA GLY A 310 1.78 -8.83 -1.32
C GLY A 310 1.13 -8.69 -2.71
N GLY A 311 1.07 -9.77 -3.50
CA GLY A 311 0.56 -9.72 -4.87
C GLY A 311 1.50 -9.05 -5.87
N ILE A 312 1.58 -9.58 -7.09
CA ILE A 312 2.43 -9.09 -8.18
C ILE A 312 1.59 -8.70 -9.39
N SER A 313 2.18 -7.95 -10.33
CA SER A 313 1.47 -7.43 -11.51
C SER A 313 1.37 -8.42 -12.66
N TYR A 314 2.32 -9.36 -12.78
CA TYR A 314 2.34 -10.43 -13.78
C TYR A 314 3.32 -11.53 -13.32
N VAL A 315 3.38 -12.66 -14.03
CA VAL A 315 4.21 -13.81 -13.64
C VAL A 315 5.27 -14.10 -14.72
N PRO A 316 6.47 -13.46 -14.65
CA PRO A 316 7.61 -13.82 -15.49
C PRO A 316 8.28 -15.13 -15.01
N ASN A 317 9.49 -15.42 -15.50
CA ASN A 317 10.33 -16.44 -14.86
C ASN A 317 10.56 -16.03 -13.40
N MET A 318 9.88 -16.75 -12.51
CA MET A 318 9.80 -16.40 -11.11
C MET A 318 11.18 -16.42 -10.43
N THR A 319 12.16 -17.18 -10.95
CA THR A 319 13.55 -17.24 -10.41
C THR A 319 14.15 -15.86 -10.28
N TYR A 320 13.82 -14.94 -11.18
CA TYR A 320 14.37 -13.58 -11.20
C TYR A 320 13.55 -12.56 -10.40
N ILE A 321 12.41 -12.96 -9.84
CA ILE A 321 11.60 -12.07 -9.00
C ILE A 321 12.18 -12.08 -7.59
N SER A 322 12.48 -10.89 -7.06
CA SER A 322 12.98 -10.76 -5.69
C SER A 322 11.93 -11.21 -4.67
N THR A 323 12.40 -11.81 -3.56
CA THR A 323 11.50 -12.15 -2.45
C THR A 323 10.76 -10.91 -1.93
N ASP A 324 11.45 -9.77 -1.87
CA ASP A 324 10.87 -8.49 -1.48
C ASP A 324 9.62 -8.12 -2.29
N THR A 325 9.55 -8.49 -3.57
CA THR A 325 8.38 -8.23 -4.41
C THR A 325 7.19 -9.10 -4.01
N PHE A 326 7.40 -10.39 -3.71
CA PHE A 326 6.34 -11.27 -3.22
C PHE A 326 5.84 -10.90 -1.82
N ILE A 327 6.73 -10.36 -0.99
CA ILE A 327 6.40 -9.90 0.37
C ILE A 327 5.67 -8.56 0.29
N LYS A 328 6.34 -7.52 -0.24
CA LYS A 328 5.82 -6.17 -0.17
C LYS A 328 4.68 -5.94 -1.15
N GLY A 329 4.67 -6.62 -2.29
CA GLY A 329 3.72 -6.44 -3.38
C GLY A 329 4.14 -5.40 -4.42
N TYR A 330 3.55 -5.47 -5.63
CA TYR A 330 3.82 -4.52 -6.72
C TYR A 330 3.08 -3.18 -6.52
N GLY A 331 3.76 -2.06 -6.78
CA GLY A 331 3.16 -0.73 -6.68
C GLY A 331 2.93 -0.25 -5.24
N SER A 332 2.16 0.83 -5.09
CA SER A 332 1.74 1.38 -3.79
C SER A 332 0.53 0.62 -3.21
N TYR A 333 0.18 0.89 -1.95
CA TYR A 333 -1.05 0.37 -1.31
C TYR A 333 -2.34 0.76 -2.05
N GLU A 334 -2.31 1.80 -2.88
CA GLU A 334 -3.45 2.27 -3.67
C GLU A 334 -3.52 1.63 -5.07
N THR A 335 -2.50 0.83 -5.43
CA THR A 335 -2.44 0.19 -6.74
C THR A 335 -3.52 -0.87 -6.81
N ASP A 336 -4.47 -0.70 -7.73
CA ASP A 336 -5.47 -1.72 -8.07
C ASP A 336 -4.77 -2.88 -8.78
N ILE A 337 -4.13 -3.73 -7.96
CA ILE A 337 -3.32 -4.85 -8.43
C ILE A 337 -4.18 -5.88 -9.16
N ALA A 338 -5.44 -6.03 -8.76
CA ALA A 338 -6.39 -6.93 -9.39
C ALA A 338 -6.62 -6.54 -10.84
N LYS A 339 -6.95 -5.27 -11.11
CA LYS A 339 -7.14 -4.77 -12.48
C LYS A 339 -5.89 -4.92 -13.34
N ILE A 340 -4.71 -4.65 -12.77
CA ILE A 340 -3.44 -4.80 -13.50
C ILE A 340 -3.17 -6.27 -13.83
N TYR A 341 -3.37 -7.16 -12.86
CA TYR A 341 -3.12 -8.58 -13.01
C TYR A 341 -4.09 -9.23 -14.00
N ASP A 342 -5.37 -8.90 -13.94
CA ASP A 342 -6.39 -9.41 -14.87
C ASP A 342 -6.04 -9.04 -16.31
N LYS A 343 -5.72 -7.76 -16.56
CA LYS A 343 -5.28 -7.30 -17.88
C LYS A 343 -4.02 -8.06 -18.35
N ASN A 344 -3.06 -8.29 -17.46
CA ASN A 344 -1.83 -9.01 -17.81
C ASN A 344 -2.07 -10.51 -18.01
N TYR A 345 -3.04 -11.09 -17.31
CA TYR A 345 -3.47 -12.47 -17.48
C TYR A 345 -4.07 -12.66 -18.88
N GLU A 346 -4.99 -11.77 -19.27
CA GLU A 346 -5.59 -11.77 -20.62
C GLU A 346 -4.55 -11.59 -21.73
N ASN A 347 -3.48 -10.84 -21.46
CA ASN A 347 -2.34 -10.68 -22.37
C ASN A 347 -1.34 -11.85 -22.35
N GLY A 348 -1.60 -12.92 -21.59
CA GLY A 348 -0.74 -14.11 -21.51
C GLY A 348 0.55 -13.92 -20.70
N LEU A 349 0.67 -12.83 -19.93
CA LEU A 349 1.88 -12.50 -19.15
C LEU A 349 1.93 -13.18 -17.78
N CYS A 350 0.86 -13.88 -17.39
CA CYS A 350 0.72 -14.49 -16.06
C CYS A 350 0.94 -16.01 -16.05
N GLN A 351 1.37 -16.62 -17.17
CA GLN A 351 1.59 -18.08 -17.28
C GLN A 351 0.38 -18.92 -16.79
N ASP A 352 -0.83 -18.39 -16.98
CA ASP A 352 -2.13 -18.93 -16.54
C ASP A 352 -2.33 -19.06 -15.02
N PHE A 353 -1.47 -18.46 -14.20
CA PHE A 353 -1.64 -18.47 -12.75
C PHE A 353 -2.79 -17.58 -12.29
N ILE A 354 -3.66 -18.14 -11.46
CA ILE A 354 -4.61 -17.37 -10.65
C ILE A 354 -3.89 -16.94 -9.38
N GLN A 355 -3.86 -15.64 -9.09
CA GLN A 355 -3.18 -15.09 -7.93
C GLN A 355 -4.10 -15.03 -6.70
N ILE A 356 -3.55 -15.40 -5.55
CA ILE A 356 -4.16 -15.17 -4.24
C ILE A 356 -3.11 -14.48 -3.36
N HIS A 357 -3.47 -13.40 -2.66
CA HIS A 357 -2.55 -12.69 -1.77
C HIS A 357 -3.21 -12.22 -0.48
N GLY A 358 -2.42 -12.04 0.58
CA GLY A 358 -2.90 -11.73 1.94
C GLY A 358 -2.91 -10.25 2.29
N HIS A 359 -2.07 -9.46 1.63
CA HIS A 359 -1.74 -8.09 2.03
C HIS A 359 -2.30 -7.05 1.06
N ARG A 360 -2.62 -5.86 1.59
CA ARG A 360 -3.17 -4.67 0.92
C ARG A 360 -4.64 -4.83 0.55
N ASP A 361 -5.53 -4.20 1.32
CA ASP A 361 -6.99 -4.19 1.10
C ASP A 361 -7.33 -3.55 -0.25
N VAL A 362 -7.41 -4.40 -1.27
CA VAL A 362 -7.71 -4.05 -2.66
C VAL A 362 -8.85 -4.93 -3.15
N PRO A 363 -9.69 -4.43 -4.08
CA PRO A 363 -10.78 -5.22 -4.65
C PRO A 363 -10.26 -6.52 -5.28
N ASP A 364 -11.13 -7.54 -5.31
CA ASP A 364 -10.87 -8.74 -6.10
C ASP A 364 -11.03 -8.44 -7.61
N GLY A 365 -10.29 -9.20 -8.41
CA GLY A 365 -10.45 -9.30 -9.86
C GLY A 365 -10.95 -10.68 -10.27
N THR A 366 -10.88 -10.95 -11.57
CA THR A 366 -11.21 -12.25 -12.17
C THR A 366 -10.14 -13.30 -11.86
N TYR A 367 -8.87 -12.89 -11.87
CA TYR A 367 -7.71 -13.77 -11.72
C TYR A 367 -6.79 -13.39 -10.56
N SER A 368 -7.15 -12.38 -9.76
CA SER A 368 -6.39 -11.94 -8.58
C SER A 368 -7.31 -11.67 -7.40
N TYR A 369 -7.06 -12.37 -6.29
CA TYR A 369 -7.92 -12.33 -5.10
C TYR A 369 -7.15 -11.89 -3.86
N CYS A 370 -7.68 -10.90 -3.13
CA CYS A 370 -7.07 -10.36 -1.92
C CYS A 370 -7.73 -10.89 -0.64
N LEU A 371 -6.94 -11.38 0.31
CA LEU A 371 -7.38 -11.91 1.59
C LEU A 371 -7.09 -10.97 2.78
N GLU A 372 -6.77 -9.70 2.53
CA GLU A 372 -6.69 -8.68 3.56
C GLU A 372 -8.11 -8.37 4.05
N GLY A 373 -8.30 -8.35 5.37
CA GLY A 373 -9.60 -8.14 5.99
C GLY A 373 -9.57 -7.32 7.27
N GLU A 374 -8.42 -6.70 7.60
CA GLU A 374 -8.21 -5.87 8.79
C GLU A 374 -8.64 -6.61 10.07
N VAL A 375 -8.32 -7.90 10.15
CA VAL A 375 -8.76 -8.82 11.20
C VAL A 375 -8.36 -8.33 12.60
N GLU A 376 -7.22 -7.64 12.72
CA GLU A 376 -6.70 -7.07 13.97
C GLU A 376 -7.56 -5.94 14.54
N PHE A 377 -8.39 -5.31 13.70
CA PHE A 377 -9.29 -4.21 14.08
C PHE A 377 -10.75 -4.65 14.17
N GLY A 378 -10.98 -5.96 14.31
CA GLY A 378 -12.31 -6.54 14.35
C GLY A 378 -12.93 -6.72 12.97
N GLY A 379 -12.12 -6.67 11.90
CA GLY A 379 -12.53 -7.06 10.56
C GLY A 379 -12.72 -8.58 10.43
N GLU A 380 -12.41 -9.14 9.27
CA GLU A 380 -12.59 -10.57 9.01
C GLU A 380 -11.27 -11.26 8.73
N LEU A 381 -11.08 -12.47 9.29
CA LEU A 381 -10.07 -13.38 8.76
C LEU A 381 -10.61 -13.95 7.45
N LYS A 382 -10.12 -13.45 6.32
CA LYS A 382 -10.52 -13.95 4.99
C LYS A 382 -9.72 -15.17 4.61
N TYR A 383 -10.40 -16.11 3.95
CA TYR A 383 -9.79 -17.31 3.40
C TYR A 383 -10.53 -17.77 2.14
N ILE A 384 -9.86 -18.54 1.30
CA ILE A 384 -10.42 -19.19 0.11
C ILE A 384 -10.36 -20.70 0.30
N ASP A 385 -11.48 -21.36 0.06
CA ASP A 385 -11.56 -22.79 -0.15
C ASP A 385 -11.58 -23.10 -1.65
N ILE A 386 -10.70 -23.99 -2.08
CA ILE A 386 -10.65 -24.53 -3.44
C ILE A 386 -10.89 -26.03 -3.35
N VAL A 387 -11.90 -26.50 -4.06
CA VAL A 387 -12.17 -27.93 -4.33
C VAL A 387 -12.37 -28.09 -5.84
N GLU A 388 -12.51 -29.32 -6.33
CA GLU A 388 -12.55 -29.63 -7.78
C GLU A 388 -13.46 -28.71 -8.60
N THR A 389 -14.66 -28.41 -8.11
CA THR A 389 -15.68 -27.66 -8.86
C THR A 389 -15.91 -26.24 -8.37
N THR A 390 -15.42 -25.87 -7.20
CA THR A 390 -15.76 -24.58 -6.58
C THR A 390 -14.55 -23.86 -6.02
N PHE A 391 -14.57 -22.54 -6.18
CA PHE A 391 -13.63 -21.59 -5.61
C PHE A 391 -14.45 -20.59 -4.78
N THR A 392 -14.29 -20.63 -3.46
CA THR A 392 -15.17 -19.88 -2.55
C THR A 392 -14.36 -19.07 -1.56
N LYS A 393 -14.48 -17.74 -1.64
CA LYS A 393 -13.94 -16.81 -0.66
C LYS A 393 -14.92 -16.62 0.50
N LYS A 394 -14.41 -16.67 1.72
CA LYS A 394 -15.18 -16.54 2.97
C LYS A 394 -14.44 -15.64 3.94
N GLY A 395 -15.17 -15.08 4.90
CA GLY A 395 -14.63 -14.32 6.02
C GLY A 395 -15.17 -14.82 7.35
N ILE A 396 -14.35 -14.78 8.39
CA ILE A 396 -14.82 -14.99 9.78
C ILE A 396 -14.59 -13.68 10.53
N LYS A 397 -15.68 -13.06 10.98
CA LYS A 397 -15.61 -11.86 11.81
C LYS A 397 -14.78 -12.12 13.07
N ASN A 398 -13.87 -11.20 13.37
CA ASN A 398 -13.11 -11.23 14.61
C ASN A 398 -13.81 -10.39 15.69
N ASP A 399 -14.30 -11.05 16.74
CA ASP A 399 -14.89 -10.38 17.90
C ASP A 399 -13.88 -10.15 19.04
N ILE A 400 -12.69 -10.78 18.93
CA ILE A 400 -11.62 -10.72 19.92
C ILE A 400 -10.49 -9.86 19.36
N TYR A 401 -10.65 -8.57 19.54
CA TYR A 401 -9.67 -7.55 19.16
C TYR A 401 -9.65 -6.46 20.22
N ASP A 402 -8.64 -5.60 20.13
CA ASP A 402 -8.56 -4.44 21.01
C ASP A 402 -9.58 -3.38 20.59
N LYS A 403 -10.79 -3.45 21.18
CA LYS A 403 -11.86 -2.47 20.95
C LYS A 403 -11.47 -1.05 21.36
N ASN A 404 -10.48 -0.94 22.25
CA ASN A 404 -9.93 0.31 22.74
C ASN A 404 -8.56 0.60 22.13
N TYR A 405 -8.21 -0.01 20.98
CA TYR A 405 -6.90 0.12 20.35
C TYR A 405 -6.43 1.58 20.28
N MET A 406 -7.31 2.50 19.87
CA MET A 406 -7.01 3.92 19.80
C MET A 406 -6.71 4.54 21.17
N ARG A 407 -7.47 4.14 22.20
CA ARG A 407 -7.26 4.57 23.59
C ARG A 407 -5.96 4.02 24.16
N HIS A 408 -5.69 2.73 24.00
CA HIS A 408 -4.44 2.13 24.44
C HIS A 408 -3.23 2.69 23.68
N ASP A 409 -3.34 2.98 22.38
CA ASP A 409 -2.28 3.66 21.62
C ASP A 409 -2.02 5.05 22.22
N PHE A 410 -3.08 5.82 22.51
CA PHE A 410 -3.00 7.12 23.19
C PHE A 410 -2.34 7.05 24.58
N GLU A 411 -2.72 6.10 25.43
CA GLU A 411 -2.12 5.90 26.77
C GLU A 411 -0.64 5.52 26.69
N ARG A 412 -0.24 4.78 25.64
CA ARG A 412 1.16 4.38 25.41
C ARG A 412 2.04 5.52 24.89
N MET A 413 1.45 6.63 24.44
CA MET A 413 2.21 7.77 23.93
C MET A 413 3.01 8.43 25.05
N SER A 414 4.29 8.64 24.80
CA SER A 414 5.16 9.40 25.71
C SER A 414 4.96 10.90 25.62
N GLN A 415 4.29 11.38 24.56
CA GLN A 415 4.04 12.79 24.30
C GLN A 415 2.66 12.94 23.68
N HIS A 416 1.89 13.90 24.18
CA HIS A 416 0.56 14.23 23.68
C HIS A 416 0.57 15.60 23.00
N THR A 417 -0.05 15.68 21.82
CA THR A 417 -0.32 16.89 21.04
C THR A 417 -1.38 17.77 21.69
N ILE A 418 -2.44 17.17 22.27
CA ILE A 418 -3.49 17.88 23.01
C ILE A 418 -3.89 17.15 24.28
N PHE A 419 -4.43 17.90 25.23
CA PHE A 419 -4.99 17.39 26.48
C PHE A 419 -6.16 18.28 26.94
N THR A 420 -7.37 17.85 26.63
CA THR A 420 -8.66 18.48 27.00
C THR A 420 -9.35 17.66 28.10
N GLN A 421 -10.44 18.16 28.68
CA GLN A 421 -11.24 17.39 29.66
C GLN A 421 -11.98 16.20 29.02
N ASN A 422 -12.18 16.21 27.70
CA ASN A 422 -12.82 15.14 26.95
C ASN A 422 -11.80 14.08 26.47
N GLU A 423 -11.93 12.87 26.99
CA GLU A 423 -11.03 11.75 26.68
C GLU A 423 -11.09 11.33 25.21
N ASP A 424 -12.28 11.27 24.60
CA ASP A 424 -12.44 10.84 23.21
C ASP A 424 -11.81 11.83 22.22
N ILE A 425 -11.92 13.13 22.51
CA ILE A 425 -11.20 14.16 21.75
C ILE A 425 -9.69 14.01 21.89
N ASN A 426 -9.20 13.66 23.09
CA ASN A 426 -7.78 13.41 23.29
C ASN A 426 -7.31 12.19 22.47
N ILE A 427 -8.08 11.11 22.43
CA ILE A 427 -7.78 9.93 21.61
C ILE A 427 -7.70 10.29 20.12
N ILE A 428 -8.68 11.05 19.60
CA ILE A 428 -8.71 11.47 18.20
C ILE A 428 -7.53 12.42 17.88
N GLY A 429 -7.36 13.48 18.67
CA GLY A 429 -6.39 14.53 18.39
C GLY A 429 -4.93 14.14 18.59
N ASN A 430 -4.67 13.04 19.29
CA ASN A 430 -3.33 12.51 19.48
C ASN A 430 -2.99 11.35 18.53
N SER A 431 -3.97 10.85 17.76
CA SER A 431 -3.69 9.88 16.70
C SER A 431 -2.66 10.42 15.71
N LYS A 432 -1.67 9.60 15.33
CA LYS A 432 -0.68 9.93 14.30
C LYS A 432 -1.30 10.23 12.93
N LEU A 433 -2.57 9.87 12.74
CA LEU A 433 -3.32 10.09 11.51
C LEU A 433 -4.13 11.39 11.53
N VAL A 434 -4.17 12.12 12.64
CA VAL A 434 -4.89 13.40 12.80
C VAL A 434 -3.90 14.55 12.97
N LYS A 435 -4.19 15.65 12.30
CA LYS A 435 -3.52 16.94 12.40
C LYS A 435 -4.38 17.86 13.26
N VAL A 436 -3.78 18.40 14.32
CA VAL A 436 -4.41 19.40 15.18
C VAL A 436 -3.89 20.79 14.84
N LYS A 437 -4.79 21.77 14.78
CA LYS A 437 -4.45 23.18 14.58
C LYS A 437 -5.19 24.07 15.59
N ALA A 438 -4.46 24.91 16.32
CA ALA A 438 -5.07 25.94 17.15
C ALA A 438 -5.77 27.00 16.30
N CYS A 439 -6.99 27.36 16.70
CA CYS A 439 -7.91 28.26 16.02
C CYS A 439 -8.56 29.21 17.04
N GLU A 440 -8.93 30.40 16.59
CA GLU A 440 -9.68 31.37 17.41
C GLU A 440 -11.17 30.99 17.46
N PRO A 441 -11.92 31.34 18.53
CA PRO A 441 -11.47 32.10 19.71
C PRO A 441 -10.79 31.26 20.81
N ASN A 442 -11.09 29.96 20.91
CA ASN A 442 -10.40 29.02 21.81
C ASN A 442 -10.57 27.57 21.33
N LEU A 443 -10.24 27.30 20.06
CA LEU A 443 -10.58 26.03 19.42
C LEU A 443 -9.35 25.24 18.99
N TYR A 444 -9.45 23.91 19.05
CA TYR A 444 -8.64 23.00 18.24
C TYR A 444 -9.44 22.55 17.03
N SER A 445 -8.87 22.67 15.83
CA SER A 445 -9.37 22.01 14.63
C SER A 445 -8.68 20.66 14.47
N LEU A 446 -9.48 19.60 14.38
CA LEU A 446 -9.05 18.22 14.17
C LEU A 446 -9.37 17.83 12.71
N ASN A 447 -8.33 17.49 11.94
CA ASN A 447 -8.49 16.99 10.59
C ASN A 447 -7.54 15.81 10.33
N PHE A 448 -7.95 14.82 9.55
CA PHE A 448 -7.03 13.79 9.08
C PHE A 448 -5.80 14.38 8.37
N THR A 449 -4.66 13.72 8.53
CA THR A 449 -3.41 14.09 7.85
C THR A 449 -3.48 13.83 6.35
N PRO A 450 -2.71 14.55 5.52
CA PRO A 450 -2.58 14.21 4.09
C PRO A 450 -2.14 12.76 3.90
N ARG A 451 -1.26 12.24 4.77
CA ARG A 451 -0.84 10.84 4.75
C ARG A 451 -2.01 9.88 4.96
N ALA A 452 -2.87 10.12 5.95
CA ALA A 452 -4.05 9.29 6.18
C ALA A 452 -4.99 9.30 4.97
N PHE A 453 -5.17 10.46 4.35
CA PHE A 453 -5.97 10.60 3.13
C PHE A 453 -5.39 9.84 1.93
N HIS A 454 -4.10 10.03 1.63
CA HIS A 454 -3.44 9.37 0.50
C HIS A 454 -3.37 7.86 0.73
N LYS A 455 -2.84 7.44 1.88
CA LYS A 455 -2.68 6.01 2.20
C LYS A 455 -3.98 5.30 2.61
N ARG A 456 -5.14 5.97 2.47
CA ARG A 456 -6.48 5.47 2.84
C ARG A 456 -6.55 4.83 4.24
N GLN A 457 -5.82 5.40 5.19
CA GLN A 457 -5.77 4.90 6.57
C GLN A 457 -7.00 5.46 7.32
N TRP A 458 -8.14 4.81 7.09
CA TRP A 458 -9.43 5.19 7.64
C TRP A 458 -9.78 4.31 8.82
N ASN A 459 -10.07 4.96 9.93
CA ASN A 459 -10.51 4.36 11.19
C ASN A 459 -11.48 5.34 11.86
N ASP A 460 -12.09 4.95 12.97
CA ASP A 460 -13.10 5.76 13.64
C ASP A 460 -12.61 7.20 13.94
N CYS A 461 -11.36 7.36 14.39
CA CYS A 461 -10.76 8.67 14.63
C CYS A 461 -10.64 9.55 13.37
N THR A 462 -10.15 8.99 12.26
CA THR A 462 -9.91 9.75 11.02
C THR A 462 -11.18 10.02 10.23
N VAL A 463 -12.19 9.16 10.37
CA VAL A 463 -13.53 9.37 9.80
C VAL A 463 -14.24 10.51 10.52
N GLN A 464 -14.11 10.61 11.84
CA GLN A 464 -14.67 11.70 12.65
C GLN A 464 -13.85 13.01 12.56
N ALA A 465 -12.53 12.93 12.36
CA ALA A 465 -11.64 14.09 12.25
C ALA A 465 -11.74 14.76 10.86
N ARG A 466 -12.89 15.37 10.55
CA ARG A 466 -13.10 16.17 9.34
C ARG A 466 -13.98 17.39 9.66
N GLY A 467 -13.37 18.57 9.71
CA GLY A 467 -14.13 19.79 10.05
C GLY A 467 -14.68 19.76 11.48
N LEU A 468 -13.93 19.13 12.40
CA LEU A 468 -14.27 19.04 13.81
C LEU A 468 -13.49 20.11 14.58
N PHE A 469 -14.22 21.00 15.26
CA PHE A 469 -13.65 22.07 16.09
C PHE A 469 -14.14 21.91 17.52
N VAL A 470 -13.19 21.84 18.45
CA VAL A 470 -13.46 21.59 19.87
C VAL A 470 -12.87 22.68 20.73
N ASP A 471 -13.48 22.96 21.88
CA ASP A 471 -12.88 23.86 22.87
C ASP A 471 -11.56 23.29 23.38
N ARG A 472 -10.53 24.15 23.52
CA ARG A 472 -9.18 23.71 23.90
C ARG A 472 -9.05 23.23 25.34
N ILE A 473 -10.00 23.58 26.21
CA ILE A 473 -10.00 23.24 27.62
C ILE A 473 -10.96 22.07 27.85
N THR A 474 -12.25 22.24 27.51
CA THR A 474 -13.27 21.22 27.80
C THR A 474 -13.23 20.07 26.82
N GLY A 475 -12.87 20.34 25.56
CA GLY A 475 -13.00 19.37 24.48
C GLY A 475 -14.42 19.27 23.92
N ASP A 476 -15.35 20.15 24.34
CA ASP A 476 -16.69 20.16 23.76
C ASP A 476 -16.63 20.51 22.28
N VAL A 477 -17.41 19.81 21.46
CA VAL A 477 -17.58 20.15 20.05
C VAL A 477 -18.29 21.50 19.95
N LYS A 478 -17.71 22.45 19.22
CA LYS A 478 -18.27 23.79 19.02
C LYS A 478 -18.59 24.11 17.57
N LEU A 479 -17.89 23.48 16.63
CA LEU A 479 -18.30 23.44 15.24
C LEU A 479 -18.02 22.05 14.67
N ARG A 480 -18.89 21.58 13.78
CA ARG A 480 -18.76 20.25 13.21
C ARG A 480 -19.20 20.21 11.76
N SER A 481 -18.53 19.34 10.98
CA SER A 481 -18.93 18.93 9.64
C SER A 481 -19.22 17.42 9.59
N TYR A 482 -19.51 16.90 8.40
CA TYR A 482 -19.79 15.48 8.20
C TYR A 482 -18.65 14.58 8.66
N ASN A 483 -19.00 13.38 9.12
CA ASN A 483 -18.01 12.30 9.08
C ASN A 483 -17.57 12.08 7.62
N LYS A 484 -16.32 11.66 7.43
CA LYS A 484 -15.75 11.46 6.10
C LYS A 484 -16.52 10.38 5.34
N PHE A 485 -17.17 10.77 4.25
CA PHE A 485 -17.74 9.84 3.27
C PHE A 485 -16.90 9.71 1.99
N PHE A 486 -17.07 8.60 1.28
CA PHE A 486 -16.16 8.10 0.23
C PHE A 486 -16.80 8.10 -1.15
N ASN A 487 -15.98 8.02 -2.20
CA ASN A 487 -16.50 7.82 -3.54
C ASN A 487 -17.04 6.39 -3.68
N ILE A 488 -18.02 6.18 -4.57
CA ILE A 488 -18.45 4.85 -4.98
C ILE A 488 -17.24 4.07 -5.53
N GLY A 489 -17.05 2.84 -5.06
CA GLY A 489 -15.91 1.97 -5.37
C GLY A 489 -14.64 2.21 -4.56
N GLU A 490 -14.62 3.16 -3.60
CA GLU A 490 -13.41 3.50 -2.83
C GLU A 490 -13.18 2.60 -1.61
N ARG A 491 -14.26 2.16 -0.96
CA ARG A 491 -14.28 1.34 0.26
C ARG A 491 -15.18 0.10 0.09
N PRO A 492 -14.98 -1.00 0.85
CA PRO A 492 -15.81 -2.21 0.78
C PRO A 492 -17.32 -1.93 0.80
N GLU A 493 -17.77 -1.04 1.69
CA GLU A 493 -19.17 -0.62 1.87
C GLU A 493 -19.70 0.30 0.74
N THR A 494 -18.81 0.81 -0.11
CA THR A 494 -19.17 1.63 -1.28
C THR A 494 -18.94 0.90 -2.61
N GLN A 495 -18.52 -0.36 -2.59
CA GLN A 495 -18.35 -1.15 -3.82
C GLN A 495 -19.70 -1.42 -4.47
N TRP A 496 -19.73 -1.46 -5.80
CA TRP A 496 -20.97 -1.68 -6.57
C TRP A 496 -21.81 -2.86 -6.09
N PRO A 497 -21.24 -4.06 -5.84
CA PRO A 497 -22.02 -5.19 -5.36
C PRO A 497 -22.55 -4.98 -3.93
N SER A 498 -21.80 -4.27 -3.10
CA SER A 498 -22.10 -4.05 -1.68
C SER A 498 -23.11 -2.92 -1.44
N LEU A 499 -23.37 -2.07 -2.44
CA LEU A 499 -24.28 -0.92 -2.28
C LEU A 499 -25.69 -1.35 -1.89
N ALA A 500 -26.17 -2.47 -2.44
CA ALA A 500 -27.50 -3.01 -2.14
C ALA A 500 -27.65 -3.37 -0.66
N ASP A 501 -26.61 -3.95 -0.06
CA ASP A 501 -26.60 -4.37 1.35
C ASP A 501 -26.30 -3.19 2.30
N THR A 502 -25.61 -2.16 1.80
CA THR A 502 -25.18 -1.01 2.62
C THR A 502 -26.24 0.07 2.72
N LEU A 503 -26.92 0.38 1.61
CA LEU A 503 -27.83 1.51 1.51
C LEU A 503 -29.20 1.22 2.11
N SER A 504 -29.74 2.23 2.78
CA SER A 504 -31.11 2.24 3.26
C SER A 504 -31.95 3.24 2.45
N PHE A 505 -32.98 2.74 1.76
CA PHE A 505 -33.86 3.56 0.91
C PHE A 505 -34.99 4.25 1.69
N PRO A 506 -35.49 5.42 1.25
CA PRO A 506 -35.11 6.14 0.04
C PRO A 506 -33.70 6.75 0.10
N VAL A 507 -33.07 6.90 -1.07
CA VAL A 507 -31.80 7.60 -1.25
C VAL A 507 -32.03 8.90 -1.98
N GLU A 508 -31.59 10.01 -1.38
CA GLU A 508 -31.57 11.33 -2.00
C GLU A 508 -30.29 11.52 -2.81
N ILE A 509 -30.44 11.95 -4.06
CA ILE A 509 -29.34 12.24 -4.96
C ILE A 509 -29.26 13.76 -5.07
N ARG A 510 -28.24 14.34 -4.44
CA ARG A 510 -28.00 15.79 -4.40
C ARG A 510 -26.92 16.17 -5.40
N ALA A 511 -27.05 17.36 -5.97
CA ALA A 511 -26.00 17.94 -6.79
C ALA A 511 -24.73 18.12 -5.96
N LYS A 512 -23.58 17.72 -6.51
CA LYS A 512 -22.31 17.99 -5.87
C LYS A 512 -21.75 19.30 -6.44
N GLU A 513 -22.04 20.40 -5.75
CA GLU A 513 -21.46 21.70 -6.07
C GLU A 513 -19.93 21.69 -5.90
N ASN A 514 -19.24 22.55 -6.68
CA ASN A 514 -17.79 22.57 -6.79
C ASN A 514 -17.20 23.91 -6.32
N GLY A 515 -17.14 24.08 -5.01
CA GLY A 515 -16.47 25.22 -4.38
C GLY A 515 -15.57 24.76 -3.23
N PHE A 516 -15.59 25.54 -2.15
CA PHE A 516 -14.96 25.13 -0.90
C PHE A 516 -15.97 24.99 0.23
N LEU A 517 -15.72 23.99 1.08
CA LEU A 517 -16.52 23.72 2.26
C LEU A 517 -16.28 24.78 3.34
N ALA A 518 -17.37 25.39 3.81
CA ALA A 518 -17.39 26.29 4.94
C ALA A 518 -18.36 25.81 6.03
N ILE A 519 -18.09 26.21 7.26
CA ILE A 519 -18.82 25.81 8.46
C ILE A 519 -19.11 27.10 9.23
N LEU A 520 -20.37 27.30 9.58
CA LEU A 520 -20.84 28.42 10.38
C LEU A 520 -21.39 27.91 11.71
N GLY A 521 -20.92 28.49 12.81
CA GLY A 521 -21.44 28.26 14.15
C GLY A 521 -21.59 29.56 14.92
N VAL A 522 -22.09 29.47 16.15
CA VAL A 522 -22.16 30.60 17.09
C VAL A 522 -21.50 30.20 18.40
N ILE A 523 -20.56 31.00 18.88
CA ILE A 523 -19.88 30.81 20.17
C ILE A 523 -19.90 32.13 20.92
N ASN A 524 -20.33 32.12 22.19
CA ASN A 524 -20.41 33.32 23.03
C ASN A 524 -21.20 34.46 22.37
N ASP A 525 -22.33 34.10 21.73
CA ASP A 525 -23.17 35.01 20.95
C ASP A 525 -22.48 35.70 19.76
N GLU A 526 -21.36 35.17 19.27
CA GLU A 526 -20.68 35.68 18.07
C GLU A 526 -20.61 34.62 16.98
N PHE A 527 -20.74 35.03 15.72
CA PHE A 527 -20.56 34.12 14.60
C PHE A 527 -19.10 33.67 14.52
N VAL A 528 -18.92 32.35 14.38
CA VAL A 528 -17.62 31.76 14.11
C VAL A 528 -17.65 31.16 12.71
N PHE A 529 -16.81 31.73 11.84
CA PHE A 529 -16.65 31.30 10.46
C PHE A 529 -15.45 30.37 10.35
N ALA A 530 -15.65 29.20 9.75
CA ALA A 530 -14.58 28.26 9.53
C ALA A 530 -14.61 27.72 8.10
N SER A 531 -13.42 27.42 7.58
CA SER A 531 -13.28 26.48 6.46
C SER A 531 -13.19 25.07 7.02
N LYS A 532 -12.97 24.07 6.15
CA LYS A 532 -12.76 22.67 6.55
C LYS A 532 -11.78 22.46 7.73
N SER A 533 -10.74 23.29 7.91
CA SER A 533 -9.69 23.01 8.91
C SER A 533 -9.13 24.23 9.67
N THR A 534 -9.76 25.40 9.56
CA THR A 534 -9.25 26.63 10.18
C THR A 534 -10.33 27.71 10.27
N THR A 535 -10.28 28.54 11.31
CA THR A 535 -11.14 29.74 11.51
C THR A 535 -10.50 31.04 10.99
N LYS A 536 -9.45 30.92 10.18
CA LYS A 536 -8.71 32.04 9.58
C LYS A 536 -8.16 31.68 8.21
N GLY A 537 -7.92 32.68 7.37
CA GLY A 537 -7.38 32.54 6.01
C GLY A 537 -8.31 33.11 4.94
N SER A 538 -7.89 33.04 3.68
CA SER A 538 -8.62 33.59 2.53
C SER A 538 -10.04 33.03 2.42
N HIS A 539 -10.21 31.70 2.43
CA HIS A 539 -11.54 31.06 2.32
C HIS A 539 -12.50 31.50 3.45
N VAL A 540 -12.00 31.68 4.66
CA VAL A 540 -12.82 32.14 5.80
C VAL A 540 -13.22 33.60 5.59
N THR A 541 -12.33 34.42 5.05
CA THR A 541 -12.59 35.84 4.75
C THR A 541 -13.63 35.96 3.65
N ILE A 542 -13.46 35.25 2.53
CA ILE A 542 -14.42 35.19 1.41
C ILE A 542 -15.81 34.75 1.92
N PHE A 543 -15.87 33.67 2.70
CA PHE A 543 -17.15 33.19 3.24
C PHE A 543 -17.81 34.21 4.17
N LYS A 544 -17.03 34.82 5.07
CA LYS A 544 -17.52 35.86 5.98
C LYS A 544 -18.06 37.06 5.22
N ASP A 545 -17.34 37.54 4.21
CA ASP A 545 -17.73 38.72 3.43
C ASP A 545 -18.99 38.47 2.62
N LEU A 546 -19.14 37.29 2.01
CA LEU A 546 -20.36 36.88 1.32
C LEU A 546 -21.54 36.72 2.29
N PHE A 547 -21.34 36.05 3.42
CA PHE A 547 -22.41 35.83 4.40
C PHE A 547 -22.90 37.16 5.01
N LEU A 548 -22.00 38.10 5.29
CA LEU A 548 -22.36 39.40 5.87
C LEU A 548 -23.11 40.31 4.89
N GLN A 549 -23.11 40.02 3.59
CA GLN A 549 -23.93 40.71 2.58
C GLN A 549 -25.39 40.22 2.57
N LEU A 550 -25.71 39.10 3.23
CA LEU A 550 -27.09 38.63 3.34
C LEU A 550 -27.97 39.64 4.09
N PRO A 551 -29.29 39.68 3.85
CA PRO A 551 -30.23 40.45 4.66
C PRO A 551 -30.08 40.17 6.16
N LYS A 552 -30.23 41.20 7.01
CA LYS A 552 -30.00 41.09 8.46
C LYS A 552 -30.96 40.11 9.13
N GLU A 553 -32.16 40.00 8.61
CA GLU A 553 -33.22 39.07 9.02
C GLU A 553 -32.76 37.62 8.82
N ILE A 554 -32.10 37.33 7.69
CA ILE A 554 -31.55 36.00 7.41
C ILE A 554 -30.39 35.71 8.36
N GLN A 555 -29.46 36.67 8.53
CA GLN A 555 -28.33 36.52 9.45
C GLN A 555 -28.83 36.22 10.88
N MET A 556 -29.75 37.04 11.40
CA MET A 556 -30.29 36.88 12.76
C MET A 556 -31.10 35.59 12.92
N GLY A 557 -31.93 35.23 11.94
CA GLY A 557 -32.67 33.97 11.96
C GLY A 557 -31.75 32.75 11.99
N ILE A 558 -30.67 32.77 11.22
CA ILE A 558 -29.62 31.74 11.26
C ILE A 558 -28.92 31.73 12.63
N LYS A 559 -28.53 32.91 13.16
CA LYS A 559 -27.85 33.00 14.47
C LYS A 559 -28.67 32.36 15.59
N GLU A 560 -29.96 32.69 15.67
CA GLU A 560 -30.85 32.18 16.71
C GLU A 560 -31.11 30.68 16.56
N LEU A 561 -31.22 30.17 15.32
CA LEU A 561 -31.30 28.73 15.05
C LEU A 561 -30.05 28.00 15.54
N LEU A 562 -28.86 28.47 15.15
CA LEU A 562 -27.58 27.85 15.52
C LEU A 562 -27.38 27.82 17.05
N LYS A 563 -27.79 28.89 17.75
CA LYS A 563 -27.74 28.97 19.22
C LYS A 563 -28.72 28.02 19.89
N ARG A 564 -29.97 28.01 19.42
CA ARG A 564 -31.05 27.23 20.05
C ARG A 564 -30.80 25.73 19.95
N GLU A 565 -30.33 25.28 18.79
CA GLU A 565 -30.16 23.85 18.50
C GLU A 565 -28.72 23.34 18.75
N ASP A 566 -27.81 24.22 19.18
CA ASP A 566 -26.36 23.96 19.32
C ASP A 566 -25.79 23.17 18.13
N CYS A 567 -25.88 23.77 16.95
CA CYS A 567 -25.49 23.11 15.69
C CYS A 567 -24.60 24.00 14.83
N SER A 568 -24.13 23.43 13.73
CA SER A 568 -23.38 24.09 12.67
C SER A 568 -24.13 23.99 11.34
N ILE A 569 -24.11 25.06 10.53
CA ILE A 569 -24.54 24.97 9.12
C ILE A 569 -23.32 24.75 8.24
N ILE A 570 -23.45 23.81 7.30
CA ILE A 570 -22.43 23.52 6.31
C ILE A 570 -22.79 24.19 4.99
N PHE A 571 -21.82 24.88 4.41
CA PHE A 571 -21.95 25.53 3.12
C PHE A 571 -20.95 24.97 2.12
N GLU A 572 -21.36 24.88 0.86
CA GLU A 572 -20.43 24.98 -0.27
C GLU A 572 -20.43 26.43 -0.76
N VAL A 573 -19.27 27.07 -0.70
CA VAL A 573 -19.11 28.48 -1.09
C VAL A 573 -18.55 28.53 -2.50
N ILE A 574 -19.30 29.14 -3.40
CA ILE A 574 -18.86 29.48 -4.76
C ILE A 574 -18.44 30.93 -4.77
N SER A 575 -17.22 31.23 -5.21
CA SER A 575 -16.76 32.61 -5.36
C SER A 575 -15.83 32.76 -6.55
N SER A 576 -15.99 33.87 -7.25
CA SER A 576 -15.08 34.33 -8.31
C SER A 576 -13.65 34.57 -7.80
N GLN A 577 -13.44 34.75 -6.49
CA GLN A 577 -12.12 34.87 -5.87
C GLN A 577 -11.43 33.52 -5.60
N ASP A 578 -12.17 32.41 -5.68
CA ASP A 578 -11.65 31.04 -5.53
C ASP A 578 -12.28 30.15 -6.61
N THR A 579 -11.70 30.18 -7.81
CA THR A 579 -12.22 29.42 -8.95
C THR A 579 -11.85 27.95 -8.87
N HIS A 580 -12.83 27.07 -9.05
CA HIS A 580 -12.61 25.62 -9.15
C HIS A 580 -12.70 25.13 -10.59
N ILE A 581 -13.06 23.87 -10.81
CA ILE A 581 -13.07 23.22 -12.13
C ILE A 581 -14.36 23.52 -12.88
N ILE A 582 -15.48 23.58 -12.16
CA ILE A 582 -16.78 23.93 -12.74
C ILE A 582 -16.93 25.44 -12.73
N ARG A 583 -17.35 25.99 -13.87
CA ARG A 583 -17.60 27.42 -14.01
C ARG A 583 -18.95 27.80 -13.39
N TYR A 584 -18.94 28.87 -12.60
CA TYR A 584 -20.13 29.52 -12.07
C TYR A 584 -20.13 31.00 -12.45
N GLU A 585 -21.29 31.53 -12.85
CA GLU A 585 -21.40 32.93 -13.32
C GLU A 585 -21.46 33.95 -12.18
N LYS A 586 -21.85 33.53 -10.97
CA LYS A 586 -22.00 34.39 -9.80
C LYS A 586 -21.53 33.68 -8.53
N ASP A 587 -21.06 34.46 -7.58
CA ASP A 587 -20.81 34.00 -6.21
C ASP A 587 -22.12 33.50 -5.59
N HIS A 588 -22.06 32.39 -4.84
CA HIS A 588 -23.24 31.75 -4.27
C HIS A 588 -22.91 30.97 -3.00
N LEU A 589 -23.85 30.93 -2.05
CA LEU A 589 -23.79 30.15 -0.81
C LEU A 589 -24.80 29.01 -0.88
N PHE A 590 -24.32 27.79 -1.10
CA PHE A 590 -25.17 26.60 -1.05
C PHE A 590 -25.18 26.01 0.36
N ILE A 591 -26.33 26.03 1.02
CA ILE A 591 -26.55 25.33 2.29
C ILE A 591 -26.68 23.84 2.00
N LEU A 592 -25.81 23.04 2.61
CA LEU A 592 -25.78 21.60 2.41
C LEU A 592 -26.61 20.86 3.45
N ASP A 593 -26.28 21.03 4.73
CA ASP A 593 -26.95 20.40 5.88
C ASP A 593 -26.70 21.19 7.17
N LEU A 594 -27.50 20.90 8.20
CA LEU A 594 -27.22 21.28 9.58
C LEU A 594 -26.73 20.07 10.37
N ILE A 595 -25.71 20.25 11.19
CA ILE A 595 -25.06 19.16 11.95
C ILE A 595 -24.98 19.56 13.42
N PRO A 596 -25.50 18.74 14.36
CA PRO A 596 -25.35 18.99 15.79
C PRO A 596 -23.89 19.09 16.21
N ASN A 597 -23.59 19.98 17.16
CA ASN A 597 -22.24 20.14 17.72
C ASN A 597 -21.97 19.03 18.76
N SER A 598 -21.95 17.77 18.31
CA SER A 598 -21.71 16.59 19.13
C SER A 598 -20.61 15.71 18.52
N LEU A 599 -19.93 14.90 19.34
CA LEU A 599 -18.95 13.94 18.83
C LEU A 599 -19.64 12.78 18.09
N ASP A 600 -20.71 12.27 18.68
CA ASP A 600 -21.60 11.27 18.11
C ASP A 600 -22.75 11.97 17.39
N ILE A 601 -22.91 11.64 16.11
CA ILE A 601 -24.01 12.14 15.29
C ILE A 601 -24.96 10.96 15.10
N ASN A 602 -26.26 11.18 15.32
CA ASN A 602 -27.30 10.15 15.28
C ASN A 602 -27.59 9.68 13.83
N GLY A 603 -26.57 9.12 13.18
CA GLY A 603 -26.49 8.73 11.78
C GLY A 603 -25.03 8.43 11.39
N LYS A 604 -24.79 7.80 10.23
CA LYS A 604 -23.41 7.40 9.86
C LYS A 604 -22.51 8.60 9.51
N HIS A 605 -22.99 9.48 8.64
CA HIS A 605 -22.25 10.69 8.23
C HIS A 605 -22.98 12.00 8.52
N VAL A 606 -24.32 11.95 8.63
CA VAL A 606 -25.20 13.07 8.93
C VAL A 606 -26.44 12.57 9.66
N ASP A 607 -27.02 13.37 10.55
CA ASP A 607 -28.38 13.15 11.06
C ASP A 607 -29.38 13.73 10.06
N VAL A 608 -29.98 12.85 9.25
CA VAL A 608 -30.88 13.24 8.15
C VAL A 608 -32.17 13.85 8.68
N ALA A 609 -32.71 13.33 9.78
CA ALA A 609 -33.97 13.80 10.33
C ALA A 609 -33.80 15.21 10.92
N PHE A 610 -32.74 15.41 11.72
CA PHE A 610 -32.38 16.71 12.27
C PHE A 610 -32.11 17.73 11.16
N SER A 611 -31.24 17.40 10.20
CA SER A 611 -30.87 18.31 9.11
C SER A 611 -32.09 18.72 8.28
N LYS A 612 -32.93 17.76 7.85
CA LYS A 612 -34.14 18.05 7.05
C LYS A 612 -35.10 18.98 7.77
N HIS A 613 -35.35 18.73 9.06
CA HIS A 613 -36.27 19.56 9.85
C HIS A 613 -35.82 21.02 9.88
N HIS A 614 -34.53 21.28 10.15
CA HIS A 614 -34.02 22.64 10.24
C HIS A 614 -33.75 23.30 8.88
N LEU A 615 -33.40 22.52 7.85
CA LEU A 615 -33.35 23.01 6.46
C LEU A 615 -34.70 23.53 6.01
N GLN A 616 -35.81 22.90 6.42
CA GLN A 616 -37.14 23.42 6.15
C GLN A 616 -37.36 24.80 6.77
N SER A 617 -36.97 25.00 8.03
CA SER A 617 -37.05 26.31 8.69
C SER A 617 -36.21 27.38 7.99
N ILE A 618 -35.00 27.02 7.52
CA ILE A 618 -34.17 27.92 6.71
C ILE A 618 -34.85 28.23 5.37
N ASN A 619 -35.41 27.24 4.69
CA ASN A 619 -36.10 27.44 3.42
C ASN A 619 -37.27 28.43 3.55
N GLU A 620 -38.03 28.34 4.63
CA GLU A 620 -39.10 29.29 4.95
C GLU A 620 -38.53 30.71 5.19
N LEU A 621 -37.43 30.83 5.94
CA LEU A 621 -36.74 32.10 6.17
C LEU A 621 -36.25 32.74 4.86
N LEU A 622 -35.68 31.96 3.94
CA LEU A 622 -35.18 32.41 2.64
C LEU A 622 -36.32 32.80 1.68
N LYS A 623 -37.47 32.12 1.74
CA LYS A 623 -38.65 32.47 0.94
C LYS A 623 -39.25 33.82 1.35
N VAL A 624 -39.24 34.13 2.64
CA VAL A 624 -39.74 35.41 3.17
C VAL A 624 -38.77 36.55 2.87
N ASN A 625 -37.46 36.28 2.94
CA ASN A 625 -36.40 37.27 2.74
C ASN A 625 -35.60 36.90 1.48
N THR A 626 -36.14 37.26 0.31
CA THR A 626 -35.57 36.86 -0.98
C THR A 626 -34.12 37.34 -1.15
N CYS A 627 -33.22 36.41 -1.44
CA CYS A 627 -31.81 36.68 -1.69
C CYS A 627 -31.28 35.70 -2.75
N ASP A 628 -30.78 36.21 -3.87
CA ASP A 628 -30.49 35.39 -5.06
C ASP A 628 -29.18 34.59 -4.98
N PHE A 629 -28.30 34.90 -4.02
CA PHE A 629 -26.98 34.27 -3.91
C PHE A 629 -26.87 33.31 -2.71
N ILE A 630 -27.99 32.86 -2.15
CA ILE A 630 -28.05 31.81 -1.13
C ILE A 630 -29.20 30.85 -1.42
N SER A 631 -28.94 29.55 -1.35
CA SER A 631 -29.99 28.53 -1.51
C SER A 631 -29.59 27.22 -0.85
N ILE A 632 -30.57 26.35 -0.61
CA ILE A 632 -30.28 24.96 -0.22
C ILE A 632 -29.83 24.18 -1.47
N VAL A 633 -28.88 23.27 -1.31
CA VAL A 633 -28.39 22.43 -2.41
C VAL A 633 -29.52 21.65 -3.08
N ASN A 634 -29.47 21.55 -4.41
CA ASN A 634 -30.52 20.93 -5.18
C ASN A 634 -30.55 19.40 -4.99
N THR A 635 -31.74 18.86 -4.73
CA THR A 635 -31.99 17.41 -4.81
C THR A 635 -32.44 17.09 -6.22
N ILE A 636 -31.60 16.36 -6.96
CA ILE A 636 -31.82 15.99 -8.37
C ILE A 636 -32.95 14.98 -8.47
N LYS A 637 -32.89 13.94 -7.63
CA LYS A 637 -33.85 12.83 -7.62
C LYS A 637 -33.82 12.13 -6.26
N THR A 638 -34.95 11.57 -5.87
CA THR A 638 -35.05 10.60 -4.79
C THR A 638 -35.41 9.26 -5.40
N VAL A 639 -34.72 8.20 -4.99
CA VAL A 639 -34.93 6.83 -5.50
C VAL A 639 -35.26 5.88 -4.35
N ASP A 640 -36.16 4.94 -4.62
CA ASP A 640 -36.68 4.01 -3.60
C ASP A 640 -36.08 2.60 -3.73
N SER A 641 -35.29 2.34 -4.78
CA SER A 641 -34.71 1.03 -5.06
C SER A 641 -33.28 1.10 -5.60
N ILE A 642 -32.52 0.01 -5.42
CA ILE A 642 -31.17 -0.12 -5.95
C ILE A 642 -31.16 -0.08 -7.49
N HIS A 643 -32.20 -0.60 -8.13
CA HIS A 643 -32.31 -0.62 -9.59
C HIS A 643 -32.38 0.80 -10.16
N GLU A 644 -33.27 1.64 -9.63
CA GLU A 644 -33.37 3.05 -10.02
C GLU A 644 -32.08 3.81 -9.73
N LEU A 645 -31.42 3.53 -8.60
CA LEU A 645 -30.14 4.12 -8.28
C LEU A 645 -29.08 3.76 -9.32
N THR A 646 -28.98 2.48 -9.71
CA THR A 646 -28.04 2.02 -10.73
C THR A 646 -28.26 2.72 -12.07
N GLU A 647 -29.52 2.92 -12.49
CA GLU A 647 -29.83 3.68 -13.71
C GLU A 647 -29.29 5.11 -13.65
N VAL A 648 -29.54 5.82 -12.55
CA VAL A 648 -29.06 7.20 -12.37
C VAL A 648 -27.53 7.25 -12.34
N LEU A 649 -26.87 6.33 -11.64
CA LEU A 649 -25.41 6.30 -11.57
C LEU A 649 -24.79 6.02 -12.94
N ASN A 650 -25.37 5.10 -13.72
CA ASN A 650 -24.93 4.81 -15.08
C ASN A 650 -25.12 6.02 -16.01
N GLU A 651 -26.27 6.71 -15.90
CA GLU A 651 -26.49 7.94 -16.66
C GLU A 651 -25.43 9.00 -16.33
N GLN A 652 -25.14 9.21 -15.04
CA GLN A 652 -24.13 10.17 -14.59
C GLN A 652 -22.72 9.82 -15.09
N MET A 653 -22.32 8.54 -15.02
CA MET A 653 -21.01 8.10 -15.50
C MET A 653 -20.83 8.25 -17.02
N ASN A 654 -21.91 8.00 -17.77
CA ASN A 654 -21.91 8.10 -19.23
C ASN A 654 -22.13 9.54 -19.72
N SER A 655 -22.63 10.43 -18.86
CA SER A 655 -22.77 11.84 -19.17
C SER A 655 -21.43 12.56 -19.08
N TYR A 656 -21.10 13.38 -20.07
CA TYR A 656 -19.94 14.29 -20.04
C TYR A 656 -20.39 15.72 -19.69
N LYS A 657 -21.29 15.85 -18.71
CA LYS A 657 -21.84 17.14 -18.29
C LYS A 657 -20.81 17.94 -17.47
N PRO A 658 -20.78 19.28 -17.59
CA PRO A 658 -19.89 20.15 -16.80
C PRO A 658 -20.36 20.29 -15.35
N ALA A 659 -20.31 19.19 -14.59
CA ALA A 659 -20.65 19.12 -13.18
C ALA A 659 -19.60 18.29 -12.43
N GLU A 660 -19.40 18.56 -11.13
CA GLU A 660 -18.47 17.73 -10.34
C GLU A 660 -19.01 16.31 -10.14
N GLY A 661 -20.32 16.17 -9.94
CA GLY A 661 -21.00 14.90 -9.83
C GLY A 661 -22.17 14.98 -8.84
N ILE A 662 -22.37 13.91 -8.08
CA ILE A 662 -23.52 13.75 -7.18
C ILE A 662 -23.11 13.22 -5.80
N VAL A 663 -23.91 13.54 -4.80
CA VAL A 663 -23.84 12.98 -3.45
C VAL A 663 -25.11 12.18 -3.17
N LEU A 664 -24.94 10.94 -2.76
CA LEU A 664 -25.99 10.06 -2.29
C LEU A 664 -26.15 10.24 -0.78
N VAL A 665 -27.37 10.38 -0.30
CA VAL A 665 -27.71 10.43 1.12
C VAL A 665 -28.85 9.46 1.38
N ASP A 666 -28.59 8.41 2.15
CA ASP A 666 -29.57 7.38 2.47
C ASP A 666 -30.44 7.78 3.69
N ARG A 667 -31.53 7.05 3.97
CA ARG A 667 -32.43 7.39 5.09
C ARG A 667 -31.79 7.33 6.49
N ASN A 668 -30.70 6.58 6.64
CA ASN A 668 -29.99 6.38 7.90
C ASN A 668 -28.74 7.29 8.01
N GLY A 669 -28.57 8.23 7.08
CA GLY A 669 -27.47 9.18 7.06
C GLY A 669 -26.14 8.61 6.57
N PHE A 670 -26.15 7.46 5.90
CA PHE A 670 -25.02 7.05 5.08
C PHE A 670 -24.93 7.95 3.85
N MET A 671 -23.70 8.21 3.42
CA MET A 671 -23.40 9.11 2.32
C MET A 671 -22.31 8.47 1.47
N ALA A 672 -22.44 8.63 0.15
CA ALA A 672 -21.41 8.28 -0.81
C ALA A 672 -21.43 9.32 -1.93
N LYS A 673 -20.39 9.39 -2.75
CA LYS A 673 -20.35 10.32 -3.86
C LYS A 673 -19.86 9.67 -5.14
N LEU A 674 -20.36 10.17 -6.26
CA LEU A 674 -19.88 9.80 -7.58
C LEU A 674 -19.39 11.08 -8.25
N LYS A 675 -18.19 11.03 -8.83
CA LYS A 675 -17.65 12.13 -9.62
C LYS A 675 -17.89 11.88 -11.09
N GLY A 676 -18.28 12.93 -11.81
CA GLY A 676 -18.45 12.87 -13.26
C GLY A 676 -17.12 12.64 -13.99
N SER A 677 -17.22 12.12 -15.20
CA SER A 677 -16.10 11.94 -16.13
C SER A 677 -15.43 13.27 -16.45
N TYR A 678 -16.22 14.28 -16.84
CA TYR A 678 -15.77 15.65 -17.10
C TYR A 678 -14.87 16.20 -15.98
N TYR A 679 -15.36 16.19 -14.73
CA TYR A 679 -14.61 16.72 -13.60
C TYR A 679 -13.33 15.92 -13.35
N SER A 680 -13.38 14.60 -13.49
CA SER A 680 -12.22 13.72 -13.25
C SER A 680 -11.10 13.99 -14.26
N ASP A 681 -11.45 14.17 -15.53
CA ASP A 681 -10.50 14.49 -16.60
C ASP A 681 -9.88 15.88 -16.40
N TRP A 682 -10.70 16.89 -16.15
CA TRP A 682 -10.21 18.26 -15.92
C TRP A 682 -9.39 18.38 -14.64
N LYS A 683 -9.75 17.62 -13.60
CA LYS A 683 -8.94 17.53 -12.39
C LYS A 683 -7.59 16.87 -12.67
N HIS A 684 -7.56 15.84 -13.50
CA HIS A 684 -6.30 15.23 -13.93
C HIS A 684 -5.43 16.24 -14.68
N ARG A 685 -5.98 16.91 -15.70
CA ARG A 685 -5.28 17.94 -16.49
C ARG A 685 -4.77 19.08 -15.62
N ARG A 686 -5.57 19.59 -14.68
CA ARG A 686 -5.14 20.62 -13.74
C ARG A 686 -3.97 20.14 -12.87
N ASN A 687 -4.16 19.03 -12.16
CA ASN A 687 -3.22 18.60 -11.13
C ASN A 687 -1.94 17.93 -11.68
N ARG A 688 -1.99 17.41 -12.91
CA ARG A 688 -0.89 16.61 -13.49
C ARG A 688 -0.24 17.26 -14.69
N ILE A 689 -0.87 18.25 -15.31
CA ILE A 689 -0.33 18.92 -16.49
C ILE A 689 -0.14 20.42 -16.22
N LEU A 690 -1.22 21.13 -15.89
CA LEU A 690 -1.19 22.58 -15.69
C LEU A 690 -0.35 22.98 -14.46
N GLU A 691 -0.69 22.50 -13.26
CA GLU A 691 0.01 22.87 -12.02
C GLU A 691 1.52 22.54 -12.08
N PRO A 692 1.96 21.33 -12.51
CA PRO A 692 3.38 21.06 -12.64
C PRO A 692 4.08 21.92 -13.70
N TYR A 693 3.38 22.28 -14.80
CA TYR A 693 3.93 23.20 -15.79
C TYR A 693 4.10 24.60 -15.18
N GLN A 694 3.12 25.11 -14.45
CA GLN A 694 3.19 26.41 -13.75
C GLN A 694 4.32 26.46 -12.72
N GLU A 695 4.57 25.35 -12.01
CA GLU A 695 5.63 25.26 -11.00
C GLU A 695 7.04 25.19 -11.62
N THR A 696 7.20 24.43 -12.70
CA THR A 696 8.54 24.08 -13.23
C THR A 696 8.93 24.82 -14.50
N GLY A 697 7.97 25.36 -15.24
CA GLY A 697 8.16 25.88 -16.59
C GLY A 697 8.39 24.79 -17.65
N ILE A 698 8.36 23.52 -17.27
CA ILE A 698 8.62 22.37 -18.15
C ILE A 698 7.31 21.60 -18.33
N MET A 699 6.89 21.41 -19.58
CA MET A 699 5.65 20.69 -19.88
C MET A 699 5.77 19.21 -19.52
N PRO A 700 4.94 18.68 -18.60
CA PRO A 700 5.08 17.31 -18.09
C PRO A 700 4.38 16.29 -19.00
N TYR A 701 4.87 16.09 -20.23
CA TYR A 701 4.24 15.16 -21.19
C TYR A 701 4.08 13.74 -20.65
N ASP A 702 5.02 13.26 -19.81
CA ASP A 702 4.97 11.94 -19.17
C ASP A 702 3.76 11.74 -18.24
N ASN A 703 3.12 12.82 -17.81
CA ASN A 703 1.93 12.77 -16.97
C ASN A 703 0.62 12.60 -17.78
N CYS A 704 0.66 12.74 -19.11
CA CYS A 704 -0.51 12.62 -19.98
C CYS A 704 -0.93 11.15 -20.11
N LYS A 705 -2.22 10.86 -19.91
CA LYS A 705 -2.75 9.48 -19.94
C LYS A 705 -3.54 9.16 -21.20
N SER A 706 -3.91 10.18 -21.97
CA SER A 706 -4.76 10.07 -23.15
C SER A 706 -4.28 11.00 -24.27
N GLU A 707 -4.78 10.77 -25.48
CA GLU A 707 -4.53 11.67 -26.61
C GLU A 707 -5.09 13.08 -26.36
N GLU A 708 -6.20 13.20 -25.63
CA GLU A 708 -6.77 14.49 -25.25
C GLU A 708 -5.89 15.26 -24.26
N ASP A 709 -5.27 14.56 -23.32
CA ASP A 709 -4.31 15.16 -22.39
C ASP A 709 -3.08 15.71 -23.12
N LEU A 710 -2.59 14.96 -24.12
CA LEU A 710 -1.51 15.43 -25.00
C LEU A 710 -1.95 16.64 -25.81
N LYS A 711 -3.16 16.64 -26.40
CA LYS A 711 -3.70 17.80 -27.12
C LYS A 711 -3.80 19.03 -26.21
N PHE A 712 -4.26 18.85 -24.97
CA PHE A 712 -4.29 19.92 -23.98
C PHE A 712 -2.88 20.43 -23.66
N ALA A 713 -1.93 19.54 -23.36
CA ALA A 713 -0.53 19.90 -23.07
C ALA A 713 0.16 20.64 -24.23
N TYR A 714 -0.03 20.17 -25.47
CA TYR A 714 0.50 20.85 -26.67
C TYR A 714 -0.13 22.22 -26.89
N SER A 715 -1.43 22.37 -26.61
CA SER A 715 -2.11 23.65 -26.74
C SER A 715 -1.65 24.63 -25.66
N LEU A 716 -1.48 24.14 -24.43
CA LEU A 716 -0.96 24.90 -23.29
C LEU A 716 0.48 25.39 -23.55
N ALA A 717 1.34 24.55 -24.15
CA ALA A 717 2.73 24.90 -24.48
C ALA A 717 2.88 26.01 -25.53
N LYS A 718 1.80 26.33 -26.27
CA LYS A 718 1.78 27.44 -27.24
C LYS A 718 1.42 28.77 -26.63
N LEU A 719 0.85 28.77 -25.41
CA LEU A 719 0.54 30.00 -24.68
C LEU A 719 1.81 30.58 -24.06
N ASP A 720 1.81 31.89 -23.84
CA ASP A 720 2.87 32.56 -23.10
C ASP A 720 2.96 32.03 -21.66
N PHE A 721 4.17 31.63 -21.23
CA PHE A 721 4.35 30.97 -19.94
C PHE A 721 4.02 31.88 -18.76
N ASP A 722 4.43 33.15 -18.81
CA ASP A 722 4.17 34.09 -17.70
C ASP A 722 2.66 34.34 -17.53
N THR A 723 1.92 34.35 -18.64
CA THR A 723 0.45 34.36 -18.64
C THR A 723 -0.12 33.09 -18.00
N VAL A 724 0.30 31.91 -18.46
CA VAL A 724 -0.20 30.61 -17.93
C VAL A 724 0.15 30.44 -16.45
N LYS A 725 1.32 30.88 -16.01
CA LYS A 725 1.82 30.76 -14.63
C LYS A 725 0.89 31.38 -13.59
N THR A 726 0.16 32.42 -13.97
CA THR A 726 -0.75 33.16 -13.09
C THR A 726 -2.23 32.88 -13.36
N ALA A 727 -2.53 32.19 -14.47
CA ALA A 727 -3.89 31.86 -14.89
C ALA A 727 -4.50 30.71 -14.07
N THR A 728 -5.81 30.79 -13.83
CA THR A 728 -6.60 29.67 -13.30
C THR A 728 -6.86 28.63 -14.40
N LEU A 729 -7.37 27.44 -14.04
CA LEU A 729 -7.79 26.47 -15.04
C LEU A 729 -8.86 27.04 -15.99
N LEU A 730 -9.82 27.81 -15.45
CA LEU A 730 -10.90 28.40 -16.24
C LEU A 730 -10.37 29.48 -17.21
N ASP A 731 -9.39 30.26 -16.77
CA ASP A 731 -8.71 31.23 -17.66
C ASP A 731 -8.00 30.50 -18.81
N VAL A 732 -7.28 29.42 -18.51
CA VAL A 732 -6.60 28.60 -19.52
C VAL A 732 -7.62 28.01 -20.51
N LYS A 733 -8.73 27.45 -20.02
CA LYS A 733 -9.79 26.91 -20.88
C LYS A 733 -10.34 27.98 -21.82
N LYS A 734 -10.57 29.20 -21.30
CA LYS A 734 -11.00 30.35 -22.09
C LYS A 734 -9.96 30.76 -23.13
N MET A 735 -8.68 30.81 -22.78
CA MET A 735 -7.58 31.11 -23.71
C MET A 735 -7.48 30.09 -24.84
N LEU A 736 -7.80 28.84 -24.55
CA LEU A 736 -7.77 27.74 -25.51
C LEU A 736 -9.10 27.57 -26.29
N GLY A 737 -10.11 28.41 -26.04
CA GLY A 737 -11.42 28.30 -26.69
C GLY A 737 -12.20 27.04 -26.30
N ILE A 738 -11.98 26.52 -25.09
CA ILE A 738 -12.65 25.34 -24.55
C ILE A 738 -13.87 25.79 -23.75
N GLU A 739 -15.06 25.52 -24.26
CA GLU A 739 -16.34 25.82 -23.60
C GLU A 739 -16.79 24.67 -22.68
N ASP A 740 -17.57 25.01 -21.65
CA ASP A 740 -18.11 24.10 -20.63
C ASP A 740 -19.49 23.54 -21.01
#